data_AF-A0A1J0WHV2-F1
#
_entry.id   AF-A0A1J0WHV2-F1
#
_cell.length_a   1.000
_cell.length_b   1.000
_cell.length_c   1.000
_cell.angle_alpha   90.00
_cell.angle_beta   90.00
_cell.angle_gamma   90.00
#
_symmetry.space_group_name_H-M   'P 1'
#
loop_
_entity.id
_entity.type
_entity.pdbx_description
1 polymer ?
#
loop_
_entity_poly.entity_id
_entity_poly.type
_entity_poly.pdbx_seq_one_letter_code
_entity_poly.pdbx_strand_id
1 'polypeptide(L)'
;MDVRLYSPFLNPNFAYRALGEWMPIIATPDKIDLAEFDLVLVFHQAVSRFLCFQSPEALFGENRPIFAYFHLSPFEPFEAPGLVAQRLLGDITFANSLETKNDLARLGAKDVRLFENPAPAEFSLSSKPKKSLTRILSVSSHLPPELSNAFELLYDRGIEVYRIGRQADFRRVRPYDLEDHDAVVTIGKTVQYGLRAGRPVFCYDHFQGPGWLGLEQETSSFAESANANFSGRDYPIKRSPEQLADAIEAGYARARKQALSFSSALPDCYKLEKQVDLLIEETRRLKAKRRPSSVDWAAARVDLLAESRVYDLVDRAYQEAKGIPALLAASSPAVKADKGPLKSQMLRSPSPGSPMVIAAFSFRYDAHLVDGLLENIGPAIHGYVAWDDREADLLDLFSEETSRQSALFNKARSLGADWIFAVDPDERFEDGLAYQIGPMTKDFGPVLWTFECREMFSPDSYRTDGVWGLRQRIRLYPCLPGMEPQRQRFHGSWTRNALGLHQRQSRLNFYHLRMATPLRRKMRRDLYAKLDADRSSQPLGYDYLDDDRGQVLETIPADRSFSPAHTEDGGTWASPELQHDPGPLAPDPLRSQTKRLQDTWRLGGYENAMHVALDILKNFPTHPDITLWAADCAARAGLWDRALELAQPIRVQDPEALMARVIVCRAQKELGLVTQARKCLAEIETLANGSLLYQTLADSLPKRRLLRRSSSSTLWQRWIDGPAALIEGSRIEDCDTSVVVLSLGAPIEVIDAVESLLQQSVVPEITVVNSGGGDIIGLMAPYRDHIRLITTDTRLYAGAARNVGIDASKGRYVSFLASDCTVCAENIRTRQKLHRQGARAVSAFVEPETPENIHQSLAALLLHSSRSPNSMVFQDQNYSLSLDRSVFEDFGYFPTGMRIGEDTYLKNSLTGQIEIVSDPRIRIRHRYPGSATALRQDIAKRARRRVRGLFFPYFGSSQQLRQVVNSAFEGRRVATEKALAMRKEEFDPDSLPQLRNDLAALLHLERWESLKEGEKILRARQLQKQALATLSTDKPQADALILDALEQFPEAPGLYCNLADIRSGTRSTTEVMHSISMLTKAARIDPGNADILHRLMAFQLSMGLDSDASRALEQACLMAPRRKEIWARHAPLPGDVHRPMRVYCLQRMFFLDPFDRSTSDTIAENYRHAGNLTCHQALIEFTQALFET
;
A
#
# COMPACT_ATOMS: atom_id res chain seq x y z
N MET A 1 -45.52 25.13 11.27
CA MET A 1 -44.39 25.17 10.32
C MET A 1 -44.39 23.85 9.60
N ASP A 2 -44.37 23.85 8.26
CA ASP A 2 -44.08 22.65 7.48
C ASP A 2 -42.57 22.43 7.53
N VAL A 3 -42.11 21.26 7.98
CA VAL A 3 -40.68 20.93 8.14
C VAL A 3 -40.43 19.59 7.48
N ARG A 4 -39.44 19.56 6.58
CA ARG A 4 -39.04 18.34 5.87
C ARG A 4 -37.55 18.09 6.06
N LEU A 5 -37.17 16.82 6.19
CA LEU A 5 -35.79 16.40 6.38
C LEU A 5 -35.27 15.68 5.14
N TYR A 6 -34.22 16.22 4.52
CA TYR A 6 -33.45 15.49 3.53
C TYR A 6 -32.27 14.79 4.19
N SER A 7 -32.14 13.48 3.98
CA SER A 7 -30.94 12.74 4.38
C SER A 7 -30.71 11.53 3.46
N PRO A 8 -29.54 11.45 2.79
CA PRO A 8 -29.23 10.32 1.91
C PRO A 8 -28.84 9.04 2.68
N PHE A 9 -28.58 9.13 3.99
CA PHE A 9 -28.03 8.04 4.80
C PHE A 9 -28.95 7.57 5.93
N LEU A 10 -30.00 8.32 6.23
CA LEU A 10 -30.83 8.03 7.39
C LEU A 10 -31.73 6.83 7.10
N ASN A 11 -31.64 5.79 7.93
CA ASN A 11 -32.54 4.65 7.83
C ASN A 11 -34.00 5.09 8.09
N PRO A 12 -34.94 4.86 7.17
CA PRO A 12 -36.32 5.33 7.30
C PRO A 12 -37.03 4.83 8.57
N ASN A 13 -36.78 3.58 8.97
CA ASN A 13 -37.39 2.99 10.18
C ASN A 13 -36.84 3.63 11.46
N PHE A 14 -35.53 3.94 11.49
CA PHE A 14 -34.93 4.65 12.61
C PHE A 14 -35.50 6.07 12.73
N ALA A 15 -35.56 6.77 11.60
CA ALA A 15 -36.03 8.13 11.55
C ALA A 15 -37.50 8.27 11.97
N TYR A 16 -38.36 7.38 11.48
CA TYR A 16 -39.75 7.29 11.90
C TYR A 16 -39.88 7.09 13.42
N ARG A 17 -39.08 6.18 14.01
CA ARG A 17 -39.09 5.95 15.47
C ARG A 17 -38.54 7.13 16.27
N ALA A 18 -37.56 7.85 15.73
CA ALA A 18 -36.86 8.92 16.44
C ALA A 18 -37.51 10.29 16.30
N LEU A 19 -38.21 10.54 15.19
CA LEU A 19 -38.78 11.83 14.82
C LEU A 19 -40.30 11.79 14.77
N GLY A 20 -40.93 10.61 14.59
CA GLY A 20 -42.39 10.47 14.44
C GLY A 20 -42.88 10.80 13.02
N GLU A 21 -44.19 10.69 12.81
CA GLU A 21 -44.85 10.90 11.50
C GLU A 21 -44.93 12.36 11.05
N TRP A 22 -44.73 13.31 11.97
CA TRP A 22 -44.96 14.74 11.71
C TRP A 22 -43.88 15.42 10.85
N MET A 23 -42.73 14.76 10.61
CA MET A 23 -41.64 15.31 9.81
C MET A 23 -41.32 14.39 8.62
N PRO A 24 -41.81 14.70 7.41
CA PRO A 24 -41.54 13.93 6.20
C PRO A 24 -40.04 13.84 5.87
N ILE A 25 -39.61 12.65 5.43
CA ILE A 25 -38.22 12.38 5.05
C ILE A 25 -38.14 12.21 3.55
N ILE A 26 -37.29 13.01 2.92
CA ILE A 26 -36.99 12.93 1.50
C ILE A 26 -35.65 12.22 1.34
N ALA A 27 -35.63 11.11 0.61
CA ALA A 27 -34.42 10.34 0.31
C ALA A 27 -33.95 10.50 -1.14
N THR A 28 -34.79 11.01 -2.04
CA THR A 28 -34.48 11.16 -3.47
C THR A 28 -34.21 12.64 -3.79
N PRO A 29 -33.00 12.99 -4.27
CA PRO A 29 -32.58 14.38 -4.51
C PRO A 29 -33.49 15.21 -5.42
N ASP A 30 -34.04 14.59 -6.46
CA ASP A 30 -34.90 15.21 -7.48
C ASP A 30 -36.30 15.58 -6.98
N LYS A 31 -36.71 15.06 -5.81
CA LYS A 31 -38.00 15.36 -5.19
C LYS A 31 -38.00 16.63 -4.33
N ILE A 32 -36.88 17.33 -4.26
CA ILE A 32 -36.76 18.59 -3.53
C ILE A 32 -37.02 19.74 -4.50
N ASP A 33 -38.04 20.54 -4.21
CA ASP A 33 -38.24 21.84 -4.83
C ASP A 33 -37.91 22.94 -3.83
N LEU A 34 -36.83 23.69 -4.08
CA LEU A 34 -36.41 24.77 -3.19
C LEU A 34 -37.40 25.94 -3.13
N ALA A 35 -38.25 26.10 -4.14
CA ALA A 35 -39.25 27.17 -4.17
C ALA A 35 -40.31 27.02 -3.07
N GLU A 36 -40.46 25.83 -2.49
CA GLU A 36 -41.42 25.56 -1.41
C GLU A 36 -40.93 26.02 -0.01
N PHE A 37 -39.66 26.42 0.12
CA PHE A 37 -39.05 26.70 1.42
C PHE A 37 -38.69 28.17 1.60
N ASP A 38 -38.89 28.67 2.83
CA ASP A 38 -38.40 29.98 3.25
C ASP A 38 -36.98 29.92 3.82
N LEU A 39 -36.61 28.80 4.43
CA LEU A 39 -35.37 28.58 5.18
C LEU A 39 -34.90 27.14 4.99
N VAL A 40 -33.62 26.97 4.64
CA VAL A 40 -32.95 25.68 4.52
C VAL A 40 -31.82 25.63 5.54
N LEU A 41 -31.93 24.69 6.49
CA LEU A 41 -30.87 24.43 7.48
C LEU A 41 -29.95 23.35 6.93
N VAL A 42 -28.66 23.66 6.82
CA VAL A 42 -27.68 22.77 6.18
C VAL A 42 -26.71 22.22 7.22
N PHE A 43 -26.61 20.89 7.28
CA PHE A 43 -25.60 20.15 8.03
C PHE A 43 -24.80 19.28 7.05
N HIS A 44 -23.49 19.11 7.29
CA HIS A 44 -22.61 18.21 6.52
C HIS A 44 -22.64 18.37 4.98
N GLN A 45 -22.88 19.58 4.48
CA GLN A 45 -22.93 19.89 3.03
C GLN A 45 -23.92 19.01 2.25
N ALA A 46 -25.01 18.57 2.89
CA ALA A 46 -26.00 17.65 2.30
C ALA A 46 -26.62 18.19 1.01
N VAL A 47 -26.79 19.51 0.91
CA VAL A 47 -27.49 20.19 -0.19
C VAL A 47 -26.85 19.99 -1.55
N SER A 48 -25.52 19.82 -1.63
CA SER A 48 -24.78 19.72 -2.89
C SER A 48 -25.26 18.57 -3.80
N ARG A 49 -26.02 17.61 -3.25
CA ARG A 49 -26.61 16.45 -3.97
C ARG A 49 -27.84 16.79 -4.81
N PHE A 50 -28.49 17.93 -4.57
CA PHE A 50 -29.72 18.28 -5.30
C PHE A 50 -29.73 19.67 -5.93
N LEU A 51 -28.76 20.55 -5.59
CA LEU A 51 -28.73 21.92 -6.13
C LEU A 51 -28.64 21.96 -7.67
N CYS A 52 -27.98 21.00 -8.30
CA CYS A 52 -27.85 20.96 -9.76
C CYS A 52 -29.16 20.66 -10.51
N PHE A 53 -30.19 20.17 -9.82
CA PHE A 53 -31.54 19.94 -10.37
C PHE A 53 -32.44 21.17 -10.27
N GLN A 54 -32.00 22.23 -9.57
CA GLN A 54 -32.82 23.40 -9.28
C GLN A 54 -32.74 24.43 -10.41
N SER A 55 -33.80 25.24 -10.54
CA SER A 55 -33.82 26.34 -11.50
C SER A 55 -32.95 27.51 -11.02
N PRO A 56 -32.44 28.35 -11.93
CA PRO A 56 -31.71 29.57 -11.55
C PRO A 56 -32.52 30.47 -10.62
N GLU A 57 -33.83 30.55 -10.86
CA GLU A 57 -34.75 31.36 -10.06
C GLU A 57 -34.86 30.83 -8.62
N ALA A 58 -34.95 29.50 -8.45
CA ALA A 58 -35.00 28.89 -7.11
C ALA A 58 -33.69 29.06 -6.32
N LEU A 59 -32.55 29.23 -6.99
CA LEU A 59 -31.23 29.35 -6.37
C LEU A 59 -30.71 30.78 -6.22
N PHE A 60 -31.12 31.69 -7.10
CA PHE A 60 -30.56 33.05 -7.19
C PHE A 60 -31.61 34.15 -7.38
N GLY A 61 -32.88 33.77 -7.53
CA GLY A 61 -34.01 34.70 -7.64
C GLY A 61 -34.37 35.39 -6.34
N GLU A 62 -35.31 36.34 -6.42
CA GLU A 62 -35.72 37.17 -5.28
C GLU A 62 -36.40 36.36 -4.16
N ASN A 63 -37.11 35.30 -4.56
CA ASN A 63 -37.93 34.49 -3.65
C ASN A 63 -37.19 33.28 -3.06
N ARG A 64 -35.91 33.07 -3.39
CA ARG A 64 -35.16 31.89 -2.92
C ARG A 64 -35.14 31.75 -1.39
N PRO A 65 -35.05 30.53 -0.84
CA PRO A 65 -34.87 30.33 0.59
C PRO A 65 -33.59 30.97 1.13
N ILE A 66 -33.59 31.26 2.42
CA ILE A 66 -32.37 31.56 3.18
C ILE A 66 -31.63 30.26 3.47
N PHE A 67 -30.34 30.19 3.17
CA PHE A 67 -29.51 29.03 3.53
C PHE A 67 -28.70 29.33 4.80
N ALA A 68 -28.98 28.57 5.87
CA ALA A 68 -28.25 28.65 7.13
C ALA A 68 -27.41 27.38 7.32
N TYR A 69 -26.08 27.52 7.22
CA TYR A 69 -25.12 26.43 7.41
C TYR A 69 -24.74 26.30 8.87
N PHE A 70 -24.78 25.08 9.41
CA PHE A 70 -24.40 24.77 10.78
C PHE A 70 -23.19 23.85 10.78
N HIS A 71 -22.13 24.31 11.46
CA HIS A 71 -20.90 23.56 11.64
C HIS A 71 -20.72 23.19 13.12
N LEU A 72 -20.60 21.89 13.39
CA LEU A 72 -20.68 21.35 14.75
C LEU A 72 -19.35 20.79 15.31
N SER A 73 -18.28 20.77 14.51
CA SER A 73 -16.97 20.29 14.95
C SER A 73 -15.86 20.82 14.03
N PRO A 74 -14.66 21.13 14.55
CA PRO A 74 -13.49 21.41 13.71
C PRO A 74 -12.73 20.13 13.30
N PHE A 75 -13.16 18.95 13.77
CA PHE A 75 -12.43 17.69 13.57
C PHE A 75 -13.06 16.77 12.53
N GLU A 76 -14.33 16.97 12.21
CA GLU A 76 -15.05 16.15 11.25
C GLU A 76 -14.92 16.76 9.85
N PRO A 77 -14.36 16.05 8.85
CA PRO A 77 -14.16 16.62 7.51
C PRO A 77 -15.45 17.13 6.84
N PHE A 78 -16.60 16.56 7.18
CA PHE A 78 -17.92 17.03 6.71
C PHE A 78 -18.32 18.40 7.24
N GLU A 79 -17.71 18.85 8.32
CA GLU A 79 -17.94 20.14 8.96
C GLU A 79 -17.03 21.22 8.36
N ALA A 80 -16.20 20.90 7.37
CA ALA A 80 -15.51 21.93 6.59
C ALA A 80 -16.52 22.79 5.79
N PRO A 81 -16.15 24.04 5.42
CA PRO A 81 -16.94 24.83 4.50
C PRO A 81 -17.15 24.10 3.16
N GLY A 82 -18.34 24.23 2.58
CA GLY A 82 -18.66 23.66 1.26
C GLY A 82 -17.77 24.24 0.18
N LEU A 83 -17.45 23.43 -0.83
CA LEU A 83 -16.47 23.77 -1.87
C LEU A 83 -16.97 24.93 -2.74
N VAL A 84 -18.26 24.90 -3.10
CA VAL A 84 -18.88 25.88 -4.00
C VAL A 84 -20.22 26.35 -3.44
N ALA A 85 -21.12 25.43 -3.11
CA ALA A 85 -22.51 25.70 -2.73
C ALA A 85 -22.62 26.67 -1.57
N GLN A 86 -21.86 26.45 -0.50
CA GLN A 86 -21.89 27.33 0.68
C GLN A 86 -21.43 28.76 0.35
N ARG A 87 -20.44 28.91 -0.54
CA ARG A 87 -19.96 30.24 -0.96
C ARG A 87 -20.98 30.97 -1.83
N LEU A 88 -21.71 30.26 -2.69
CA LEU A 88 -22.68 30.86 -3.61
C LEU A 88 -24.03 31.15 -2.93
N LEU A 89 -24.47 30.27 -2.03
CA LEU A 89 -25.84 30.28 -1.51
C LEU A 89 -25.91 30.60 -0.01
N GLY A 90 -24.83 30.40 0.74
CA GLY A 90 -24.79 30.55 2.19
C GLY A 90 -25.08 31.98 2.64
N ASP A 91 -26.23 32.15 3.31
CA ASP A 91 -26.70 33.43 3.82
C ASP A 91 -26.31 33.64 5.28
N ILE A 92 -26.27 32.55 6.04
CA ILE A 92 -25.87 32.54 7.45
C ILE A 92 -24.96 31.33 7.67
N THR A 93 -23.84 31.52 8.37
CA THR A 93 -22.96 30.42 8.80
C THR A 93 -22.84 30.45 10.32
N PHE A 94 -23.17 29.32 10.96
CA PHE A 94 -23.10 29.10 12.39
C PHE A 94 -22.01 28.11 12.75
N ALA A 95 -21.29 28.39 13.83
CA ALA A 95 -20.36 27.50 14.48
C ALA A 95 -20.84 27.21 15.91
N ASN A 96 -20.74 25.96 16.34
CA ASN A 96 -21.16 25.55 17.68
C ASN A 96 -20.27 26.05 18.83
N SER A 97 -19.07 26.53 18.53
CA SER A 97 -18.14 27.11 19.51
C SER A 97 -17.14 28.04 18.85
N LEU A 98 -16.38 28.77 19.68
CA LEU A 98 -15.30 29.63 19.20
C LEU A 98 -14.17 28.82 18.54
N GLU A 99 -13.89 27.61 19.03
CA GLU A 99 -12.93 26.67 18.43
C GLU A 99 -13.31 26.36 16.97
N THR A 100 -14.56 25.93 16.73
CA THR A 100 -15.08 25.66 15.38
C THR A 100 -15.08 26.92 14.52
N LYS A 101 -15.50 28.07 15.08
CA LYS A 101 -15.49 29.35 14.36
C LYS A 101 -14.09 29.73 13.88
N ASN A 102 -13.08 29.60 14.73
CA ASN A 102 -11.70 29.93 14.40
C ASN A 102 -11.14 28.98 13.34
N ASP A 103 -11.51 27.71 13.39
CA ASP A 103 -11.11 26.73 12.38
C ASP A 103 -11.72 27.05 11.01
N LEU A 104 -13.03 27.32 10.96
CA LEU A 104 -13.70 27.75 9.72
C LEU A 104 -13.11 29.05 9.16
N ALA A 105 -12.72 30.00 10.01
CA ALA A 105 -12.06 31.23 9.59
C ALA A 105 -10.68 30.96 8.96
N ARG A 106 -9.89 30.01 9.50
CA ARG A 106 -8.64 29.55 8.88
C ARG A 106 -8.87 28.92 7.52
N LEU A 107 -9.99 28.24 7.34
CA LEU A 107 -10.45 27.66 6.06
C LEU A 107 -11.10 28.69 5.13
N GLY A 108 -11.14 29.98 5.50
CA GLY A 108 -11.58 31.07 4.65
C GLY A 108 -13.08 31.43 4.74
N ALA A 109 -13.83 30.83 5.67
CA ALA A 109 -15.21 31.22 5.93
C ALA A 109 -15.27 32.64 6.54
N LYS A 110 -16.22 33.46 6.07
CA LYS A 110 -16.45 34.83 6.56
C LYS A 110 -17.76 34.92 7.33
N ASP A 111 -17.86 35.92 8.20
CA ASP A 111 -19.09 36.27 8.93
C ASP A 111 -19.72 35.12 9.75
N VAL A 112 -18.87 34.23 10.29
CA VAL A 112 -19.30 33.08 11.09
C VAL A 112 -19.85 33.54 12.46
N ARG A 113 -21.10 33.17 12.74
CA ARG A 113 -21.81 33.46 14.00
C ARG A 113 -21.75 32.27 14.94
N LEU A 114 -21.88 32.49 16.25
CA LEU A 114 -21.94 31.41 17.23
C LEU A 114 -23.38 30.90 17.40
N PHE A 115 -23.53 29.60 17.50
CA PHE A 115 -24.77 28.90 17.87
C PHE A 115 -24.41 27.80 18.88
N GLU A 116 -24.28 28.16 20.16
CA GLU A 116 -23.52 27.43 21.19
C GLU A 116 -24.20 26.15 21.72
N ASN A 117 -24.72 25.33 20.80
CA ASN A 117 -25.46 24.09 21.08
C ASN A 117 -26.58 24.28 22.12
N PRO A 118 -27.49 25.25 21.92
CA PRO A 118 -28.51 25.59 22.90
C PRO A 118 -29.40 24.39 23.29
N ALA A 119 -29.88 24.38 24.53
CA ALA A 119 -30.74 23.35 25.09
C ALA A 119 -32.23 23.70 24.90
N PRO A 120 -33.09 22.72 24.55
CA PRO A 120 -34.53 22.90 24.50
C PRO A 120 -35.15 23.31 25.85
N ALA A 121 -36.31 23.99 25.79
CA ALA A 121 -37.06 24.39 26.97
C ALA A 121 -37.48 23.21 27.88
N GLU A 122 -37.71 22.02 27.33
CA GLU A 122 -38.05 20.79 28.09
C GLU A 122 -36.96 20.39 29.11
N PHE A 123 -35.71 20.85 28.94
CA PHE A 123 -34.63 20.62 29.91
C PHE A 123 -34.60 21.67 31.04
N SER A 124 -35.50 22.64 31.05
CA SER A 124 -35.63 23.63 32.13
C SER A 124 -36.42 23.05 33.29
N LEU A 125 -35.72 22.36 34.20
CA LEU A 125 -36.35 21.67 35.34
C LEU A 125 -36.68 22.62 36.49
N SER A 126 -37.79 22.37 37.19
CA SER A 126 -38.13 23.06 38.45
C SER A 126 -37.49 22.41 39.68
N SER A 127 -37.09 21.15 39.58
CA SER A 127 -36.48 20.37 40.66
C SER A 127 -35.02 20.77 40.91
N LYS A 128 -34.65 20.82 42.20
CA LYS A 128 -33.28 21.18 42.63
C LYS A 128 -32.50 19.91 43.02
N PRO A 129 -31.19 19.84 42.72
CA PRO A 129 -30.34 18.74 43.16
C PRO A 129 -30.26 18.66 44.70
N LYS A 130 -30.12 17.45 45.27
CA LYS A 130 -30.06 17.24 46.73
C LYS A 130 -28.85 17.91 47.36
N LYS A 131 -28.87 18.14 48.67
CA LYS A 131 -27.74 18.77 49.39
C LYS A 131 -26.50 17.85 49.46
N SER A 132 -26.71 16.55 49.59
CA SER A 132 -25.68 15.51 49.50
C SER A 132 -25.70 14.85 48.13
N LEU A 133 -24.54 14.40 47.66
CA LEU A 133 -24.40 13.65 46.41
C LEU A 133 -24.79 12.20 46.68
N THR A 134 -25.88 11.73 46.07
CA THR A 134 -26.33 10.33 46.21
C THR A 134 -26.44 9.63 44.87
N ARG A 135 -26.72 10.37 43.80
CA ARG A 135 -26.92 9.81 42.46
C ARG A 135 -26.25 10.65 41.38
N ILE A 136 -25.47 10.01 40.52
CA ILE A 136 -24.78 10.63 39.38
C ILE A 136 -25.30 10.03 38.07
N LEU A 137 -25.58 10.89 37.10
CA LEU A 137 -25.78 10.47 35.72
C LEU A 137 -24.46 10.58 34.94
N SER A 138 -23.94 9.48 34.42
CA SER A 138 -22.84 9.47 33.46
C SER A 138 -23.36 9.29 32.04
N VAL A 139 -23.02 10.23 31.15
CA VAL A 139 -23.39 10.16 29.73
C VAL A 139 -22.11 10.12 28.89
N SER A 140 -21.78 8.95 28.34
CA SER A 140 -20.54 8.76 27.58
C SER A 140 -20.66 7.70 26.50
N SER A 141 -20.26 8.06 25.27
CA SER A 141 -20.13 7.09 24.17
C SER A 141 -18.77 6.37 24.16
N HIS A 142 -17.79 6.88 24.91
CA HIS A 142 -16.39 6.45 24.90
C HIS A 142 -15.80 6.45 26.32
N LEU A 143 -16.48 5.81 27.29
CA LEU A 143 -16.08 5.90 28.69
C LEU A 143 -14.62 5.43 28.90
N PRO A 144 -13.73 6.29 29.42
CA PRO A 144 -12.34 5.90 29.63
C PRO A 144 -12.19 5.04 30.90
N PRO A 145 -11.19 4.12 30.95
CA PRO A 145 -11.04 3.18 32.07
C PRO A 145 -10.87 3.87 33.43
N GLU A 146 -10.14 4.98 33.52
CA GLU A 146 -9.93 5.70 34.78
C GLU A 146 -11.23 6.23 35.38
N LEU A 147 -12.16 6.70 34.52
CA LEU A 147 -13.45 7.22 34.96
C LEU A 147 -14.40 6.07 35.34
N SER A 148 -14.34 4.95 34.60
CA SER A 148 -15.07 3.73 34.98
C SER A 148 -14.64 3.23 36.36
N ASN A 149 -13.33 3.20 36.64
CA ASN A 149 -12.81 2.78 37.94
C ASN A 149 -13.17 3.77 39.06
N ALA A 150 -13.20 5.08 38.76
CA ALA A 150 -13.65 6.09 39.71
C ALA A 150 -15.13 5.89 40.10
N PHE A 151 -15.97 5.42 39.18
CA PHE A 151 -17.38 5.10 39.48
C PHE A 151 -17.54 3.92 40.43
N GLU A 152 -16.67 2.90 40.33
CA GLU A 152 -16.66 1.80 41.31
C GLU A 152 -16.29 2.32 42.72
N LEU A 153 -15.28 3.20 42.81
CA LEU A 153 -14.91 3.83 44.08
C LEU A 153 -16.03 4.69 44.67
N LEU A 154 -16.78 5.42 43.83
CA LEU A 154 -17.93 6.21 44.26
C LEU A 154 -19.09 5.31 44.73
N TYR A 155 -19.29 4.16 44.06
CA TYR A 155 -20.27 3.17 44.48
C TYR A 155 -19.95 2.59 45.85
N ASP A 156 -18.68 2.24 46.13
CA ASP A 156 -18.23 1.80 47.45
C ASP A 156 -18.42 2.85 48.54
N ARG A 157 -18.46 4.14 48.17
CA ARG A 157 -18.77 5.27 49.05
C ARG A 157 -20.27 5.57 49.19
N GLY A 158 -21.14 4.73 48.59
CA GLY A 158 -22.59 4.85 48.67
C GLY A 158 -23.23 5.82 47.68
N ILE A 159 -22.53 6.18 46.59
CA ILE A 159 -23.04 7.04 45.52
C ILE A 159 -23.40 6.19 44.30
N GLU A 160 -24.66 6.19 43.91
CA GLU A 160 -25.14 5.42 42.74
C GLU A 160 -24.77 6.14 41.44
N VAL A 161 -24.18 5.42 40.47
CA VAL A 161 -23.85 5.96 39.14
C VAL A 161 -24.71 5.28 38.07
N TYR A 162 -25.54 6.06 37.39
CA TYR A 162 -26.39 5.61 36.29
C TYR A 162 -25.74 5.97 34.95
N ARG A 163 -25.74 5.05 33.98
CA ARG A 163 -24.93 5.18 32.75
C ARG A 163 -25.78 5.14 31.48
N ILE A 164 -25.66 6.17 30.65
CA ILE A 164 -26.23 6.25 29.30
C ILE A 164 -25.09 6.32 28.26
N GLY A 165 -25.12 5.47 27.23
CA GLY A 165 -24.13 5.46 26.16
C GLY A 165 -23.86 4.09 25.53
N ARG A 166 -22.94 4.00 24.56
CA ARG A 166 -22.68 2.79 23.74
C ARG A 166 -22.33 1.53 24.53
N GLN A 167 -21.71 1.69 25.70
CA GLN A 167 -21.28 0.59 26.58
C GLN A 167 -22.26 0.37 27.75
N ALA A 168 -23.42 1.02 27.75
CA ALA A 168 -24.46 0.96 28.79
C ALA A 168 -25.85 1.08 28.15
N ASP A 169 -26.77 1.87 28.72
CA ASP A 169 -28.10 2.13 28.14
C ASP A 169 -27.97 3.07 26.92
N PHE A 170 -28.03 2.51 25.72
CA PHE A 170 -27.80 3.25 24.47
C PHE A 170 -29.10 3.92 23.96
N ARG A 171 -29.39 5.12 24.48
CA ARG A 171 -30.52 5.97 24.08
C ARG A 171 -30.22 7.46 24.19
N ARG A 172 -31.13 8.30 23.67
CA ARG A 172 -31.09 9.76 23.89
C ARG A 172 -31.35 10.09 25.37
N VAL A 173 -30.64 11.10 25.88
CA VAL A 173 -30.89 11.71 27.19
C VAL A 173 -32.23 12.43 27.15
N ARG A 174 -33.03 12.25 28.19
CA ARG A 174 -34.36 12.84 28.38
C ARG A 174 -34.35 13.75 29.62
N PRO A 175 -35.28 14.70 29.74
CA PRO A 175 -35.31 15.61 30.89
C PRO A 175 -35.33 14.92 32.25
N TYR A 176 -36.09 13.83 32.40
CA TYR A 176 -36.19 13.10 33.66
C TYR A 176 -34.87 12.42 34.07
N ASP A 177 -34.00 12.08 33.12
CA ASP A 177 -32.67 11.52 33.43
C ASP A 177 -31.85 12.51 34.25
N LEU A 178 -32.01 13.81 33.98
CA LEU A 178 -31.32 14.87 34.72
C LEU A 178 -32.06 15.23 36.01
N GLU A 179 -33.39 15.07 36.02
CA GLU A 179 -34.23 15.32 37.19
C GLU A 179 -33.92 14.39 38.36
N ASP A 180 -33.79 13.10 38.05
CA ASP A 180 -33.63 12.00 39.01
C ASP A 180 -32.23 11.92 39.64
N HIS A 181 -31.26 12.69 39.11
CA HIS A 181 -29.86 12.64 39.52
C HIS A 181 -29.37 13.95 40.10
N ASP A 182 -28.45 13.87 41.06
CA ASP A 182 -27.92 15.02 41.79
C ASP A 182 -26.87 15.79 40.98
N ALA A 183 -26.13 15.10 40.11
CA ALA A 183 -25.11 15.66 39.23
C ALA A 183 -24.93 14.84 37.94
N VAL A 184 -24.23 15.42 36.97
CA VAL A 184 -23.95 14.79 35.67
C VAL A 184 -22.46 14.78 35.38
N VAL A 185 -21.93 13.63 34.97
CA VAL A 185 -20.56 13.46 34.46
C VAL A 185 -20.63 13.23 32.95
N THR A 186 -20.19 14.21 32.17
CA THR A 186 -20.34 14.19 30.70
C THR A 186 -19.46 15.25 30.04
N ILE A 187 -19.30 15.16 28.72
CA ILE A 187 -18.81 16.25 27.86
C ILE A 187 -19.84 16.59 26.76
N GLY A 188 -19.62 17.69 26.04
CA GLY A 188 -20.40 18.07 24.85
C GLY A 188 -21.85 18.42 25.15
N LYS A 189 -22.78 18.05 24.25
CA LYS A 189 -24.18 18.52 24.23
C LYS A 189 -24.94 18.36 25.56
N THR A 190 -24.65 17.29 26.30
CA THR A 190 -25.29 16.99 27.58
C THR A 190 -24.90 18.00 28.67
N VAL A 191 -23.75 18.68 28.54
CA VAL A 191 -23.35 19.77 29.44
C VAL A 191 -24.38 20.89 29.38
N GLN A 192 -24.78 21.34 28.19
CA GLN A 192 -25.81 22.38 28.05
C GLN A 192 -27.17 21.92 28.59
N TYR A 193 -27.51 20.62 28.45
CA TYR A 193 -28.71 20.08 29.10
C TYR A 193 -28.63 20.16 30.63
N GLY A 194 -27.48 19.80 31.21
CA GLY A 194 -27.22 19.89 32.65
C GLY A 194 -27.27 21.34 33.16
N LEU A 195 -26.65 22.29 32.45
CA LEU A 195 -26.71 23.71 32.76
C LEU A 195 -28.16 24.25 32.71
N ARG A 196 -28.93 23.87 31.68
CA ARG A 196 -30.35 24.24 31.55
C ARG A 196 -31.22 23.64 32.64
N ALA A 197 -30.90 22.43 33.09
CA ALA A 197 -31.57 21.71 34.16
C ALA A 197 -31.16 22.17 35.57
N GLY A 198 -30.19 23.08 35.69
CA GLY A 198 -29.65 23.50 36.98
C GLY A 198 -28.92 22.39 37.75
N ARG A 199 -28.38 21.41 37.02
CA ARG A 199 -27.63 20.27 37.58
C ARG A 199 -26.13 20.54 37.51
N PRO A 200 -25.37 20.28 38.60
CA PRO A 200 -23.91 20.32 38.57
C PRO A 200 -23.36 19.41 37.49
N VAL A 201 -22.44 19.94 36.68
CA VAL A 201 -21.78 19.19 35.61
C VAL A 201 -20.30 19.03 35.91
N PHE A 202 -19.86 17.77 35.96
CA PHE A 202 -18.46 17.38 35.98
C PHE A 202 -18.01 17.06 34.54
N CYS A 203 -17.29 17.99 33.93
CA CYS A 203 -16.82 17.90 32.54
C CYS A 203 -15.57 17.00 32.46
N TYR A 204 -15.77 15.72 32.13
CA TYR A 204 -14.68 14.73 31.98
C TYR A 204 -15.11 13.51 31.16
N ASP A 205 -14.33 13.09 30.16
CA ASP A 205 -14.55 11.87 29.35
C ASP A 205 -13.22 11.44 28.67
N HIS A 206 -13.24 10.83 27.48
CA HIS A 206 -12.09 10.37 26.71
C HIS A 206 -11.09 11.47 26.30
N PHE A 207 -11.53 12.74 26.27
CA PHE A 207 -10.66 13.92 26.12
C PHE A 207 -10.20 14.50 27.46
N GLN A 208 -10.47 13.79 28.56
CA GLN A 208 -10.29 14.26 29.94
C GLN A 208 -11.15 15.50 30.18
N GLY A 209 -10.73 16.43 31.04
CA GLY A 209 -11.46 17.67 31.28
C GLY A 209 -11.20 18.34 32.62
N PRO A 210 -11.70 19.57 32.79
CA PRO A 210 -11.40 20.40 33.95
C PRO A 210 -12.00 19.85 35.24
N GLY A 211 -13.12 19.09 35.17
CA GLY A 211 -13.88 18.65 36.34
C GLY A 211 -15.15 19.50 36.52
N TRP A 212 -15.46 19.92 37.75
CA TRP A 212 -16.67 20.71 38.03
C TRP A 212 -16.65 22.08 37.33
N LEU A 213 -17.67 22.35 36.49
CA LEU A 213 -17.78 23.62 35.80
C LEU A 213 -18.07 24.78 36.77
N GLY A 214 -17.32 25.87 36.63
CA GLY A 214 -17.46 27.10 37.43
C GLY A 214 -16.75 27.07 38.79
N LEU A 215 -15.86 26.10 39.04
CA LEU A 215 -14.97 26.05 40.22
C LEU A 215 -13.48 26.23 39.81
N GLU A 216 -13.13 27.44 39.41
CA GLU A 216 -12.01 27.79 38.53
C GLU A 216 -10.64 27.95 39.22
N GLN A 217 -10.52 27.59 40.51
CA GLN A 217 -9.33 27.98 41.30
C GLN A 217 -8.04 27.22 40.92
N GLU A 218 -8.13 26.12 40.15
CA GLU A 218 -6.98 25.25 39.80
C GLU A 218 -7.07 24.59 38.39
N THR A 219 -8.08 24.93 37.58
CA THR A 219 -8.38 24.29 36.27
C THR A 219 -8.97 25.31 35.27
N SER A 220 -9.33 24.90 34.06
CA SER A 220 -9.88 25.80 33.02
C SER A 220 -11.15 26.54 33.46
N SER A 221 -11.26 27.79 33.02
CA SER A 221 -12.42 28.65 33.27
C SER A 221 -13.66 28.19 32.50
N PHE A 222 -14.85 28.61 32.95
CA PHE A 222 -16.10 28.31 32.23
C PHE A 222 -16.06 28.80 30.77
N ALA A 223 -15.45 29.96 30.52
CA ALA A 223 -15.32 30.53 29.18
C ALA A 223 -14.39 29.69 28.27
N GLU A 224 -13.31 29.15 28.81
CA GLU A 224 -12.41 28.25 28.05
C GLU A 224 -13.09 26.93 27.71
N SER A 225 -13.82 26.34 28.67
CA SER A 225 -14.63 25.15 28.39
C SER A 225 -15.70 25.44 27.34
N ALA A 226 -16.38 26.59 27.40
CA ALA A 226 -17.36 27.01 26.40
C ALA A 226 -16.73 27.19 25.00
N ASN A 227 -15.53 27.80 24.93
CA ASN A 227 -14.78 27.96 23.69
C ASN A 227 -14.47 26.61 23.01
N ALA A 228 -14.24 25.55 23.80
CA ALA A 228 -14.02 24.18 23.35
C ALA A 228 -15.29 23.30 23.31
N ASN A 229 -16.49 23.91 23.28
CA ASN A 229 -17.80 23.22 23.27
C ASN A 229 -17.98 22.21 24.43
N PHE A 230 -17.41 22.51 25.60
CA PHE A 230 -17.38 21.66 26.79
C PHE A 230 -16.93 20.23 26.49
N SER A 231 -15.95 20.08 25.61
CA SER A 231 -15.44 18.78 25.17
C SER A 231 -14.42 18.15 26.11
N GLY A 232 -13.90 18.92 27.08
CA GLY A 232 -12.80 18.53 27.96
C GLY A 232 -11.41 18.82 27.40
N ARG A 233 -11.30 19.16 26.10
CA ARG A 233 -10.02 19.45 25.42
C ARG A 233 -9.33 20.71 25.92
N ASP A 234 -10.06 21.60 26.60
CA ASP A 234 -9.54 22.77 27.29
C ASP A 234 -8.65 22.41 28.49
N TYR A 235 -8.74 21.17 29.00
CA TYR A 235 -7.89 20.68 30.09
C TYR A 235 -7.60 19.16 29.94
N PRO A 236 -6.73 18.76 29.01
CA PRO A 236 -6.51 17.35 28.64
C PRO A 236 -5.58 16.64 29.64
N ILE A 237 -5.85 16.75 30.94
CA ILE A 237 -5.02 16.16 32.00
C ILE A 237 -5.69 14.91 32.54
N LYS A 238 -4.99 13.78 32.41
CA LYS A 238 -5.41 12.51 32.97
C LYS A 238 -5.28 12.52 34.49
N ARG A 239 -6.32 12.10 35.21
CA ARG A 239 -6.33 11.95 36.68
C ARG A 239 -6.50 10.48 37.04
N SER A 240 -5.98 10.08 38.20
CA SER A 240 -6.19 8.71 38.70
C SER A 240 -7.66 8.50 39.10
N PRO A 241 -8.13 7.23 39.17
CA PRO A 241 -9.48 6.92 39.64
C PRO A 241 -9.80 7.54 41.01
N GLU A 242 -8.84 7.52 41.93
CA GLU A 242 -8.97 8.06 43.30
C GLU A 242 -9.11 9.58 43.25
N GLN A 243 -8.23 10.25 42.48
CA GLN A 243 -8.29 11.70 42.29
C GLN A 243 -9.63 12.14 41.68
N LEU A 244 -10.19 11.36 40.76
CA LEU A 244 -11.49 11.64 40.14
C LEU A 244 -12.64 11.46 41.12
N ALA A 245 -12.66 10.35 41.87
CA ALA A 245 -13.67 10.08 42.88
C ALA A 245 -13.67 11.17 43.98
N ASP A 246 -12.48 11.52 44.48
CA ASP A 246 -12.29 12.56 45.49
C ASP A 246 -12.72 13.94 44.99
N ALA A 247 -12.36 14.30 43.75
CA ALA A 247 -12.74 15.58 43.15
C ALA A 247 -14.26 15.69 42.94
N ILE A 248 -14.92 14.60 42.52
CA ILE A 248 -16.37 14.54 42.35
C ILE A 248 -17.05 14.77 43.71
N GLU A 249 -16.66 14.03 44.73
CA GLU A 249 -17.31 14.11 46.05
C GLU A 249 -17.04 15.44 46.78
N ALA A 250 -15.78 15.83 46.91
CA ALA A 250 -15.37 17.03 47.67
C ALA A 250 -15.81 18.34 47.00
N GLY A 251 -15.95 18.35 45.66
CA GLY A 251 -16.36 19.53 44.90
C GLY A 251 -17.86 19.78 44.84
N TYR A 252 -18.68 18.76 45.12
CA TYR A 252 -20.12 18.78 44.84
C TYR A 252 -20.89 19.94 45.51
N ALA A 253 -20.65 20.20 46.80
CA ALA A 253 -21.39 21.24 47.52
C ALA A 253 -21.19 22.64 46.91
N ARG A 254 -19.97 22.93 46.44
CA ARG A 254 -19.64 24.18 45.74
C ARG A 254 -20.23 24.19 44.33
N ALA A 255 -20.10 23.09 43.59
CA ALA A 255 -20.63 22.96 42.23
C ALA A 255 -22.17 23.09 42.20
N ARG A 256 -22.85 22.57 43.23
CA ARG A 256 -24.29 22.73 43.45
C ARG A 256 -24.72 24.18 43.59
N LYS A 257 -23.99 24.97 44.38
CA LYS A 257 -24.28 26.40 44.54
C LYS A 257 -24.13 27.14 43.21
N GLN A 258 -23.11 26.80 42.44
CA GLN A 258 -22.83 27.40 41.15
C GLN A 258 -23.84 26.99 40.05
N ALA A 259 -24.25 25.72 40.00
CA ALA A 259 -25.26 25.26 39.04
C ALA A 259 -26.62 25.95 39.26
N LEU A 260 -27.00 26.17 40.53
CA LEU A 260 -28.22 26.88 40.87
C LEU A 260 -28.17 28.36 40.44
N SER A 261 -27.02 29.04 40.53
CA SER A 261 -26.89 30.43 40.04
C SER A 261 -26.94 30.50 38.52
N PHE A 262 -26.34 29.54 37.81
CA PHE A 262 -26.44 29.45 36.35
C PHE A 262 -27.87 29.22 35.87
N SER A 263 -28.66 28.37 36.55
CA SER A 263 -30.04 28.07 36.12
C SER A 263 -30.94 29.32 36.08
N SER A 264 -30.77 30.24 37.04
CA SER A 264 -31.57 31.47 37.13
C SER A 264 -31.13 32.58 36.16
N ALA A 265 -29.88 32.51 35.68
CA ALA A 265 -29.26 33.55 34.87
C ALA A 265 -28.62 33.00 33.59
N LEU A 266 -29.11 31.85 33.09
CA LEU A 266 -28.52 31.19 31.92
C LEU A 266 -28.65 32.12 30.70
N PRO A 267 -27.54 32.43 30.00
CA PRO A 267 -27.58 33.27 28.81
C PRO A 267 -28.53 32.73 27.73
N ASP A 268 -29.15 33.64 26.97
CA ASP A 268 -30.09 33.26 25.90
C ASP A 268 -29.42 32.49 24.76
N CYS A 269 -28.09 32.56 24.62
CA CYS A 269 -27.33 31.75 23.67
C CYS A 269 -27.40 30.24 23.93
N TYR A 270 -27.72 29.83 25.17
CA TYR A 270 -27.91 28.42 25.54
C TYR A 270 -29.38 27.97 25.56
N LYS A 271 -30.33 28.83 25.15
CA LYS A 271 -31.77 28.53 25.11
C LYS A 271 -32.24 28.36 23.66
N LEU A 272 -32.67 27.15 23.28
CA LEU A 272 -32.91 26.82 21.88
C LEU A 272 -34.06 27.65 21.31
N GLU A 273 -35.14 27.80 22.07
CA GLU A 273 -36.31 28.57 21.67
C GLU A 273 -35.96 30.02 21.34
N LYS A 274 -35.07 30.65 22.11
CA LYS A 274 -34.61 32.02 21.88
C LYS A 274 -33.73 32.14 20.63
N GLN A 275 -32.83 31.18 20.42
CA GLN A 275 -31.98 31.18 19.24
C GLN A 275 -32.77 30.90 17.94
N VAL A 276 -33.80 30.05 18.02
CA VAL A 276 -34.71 29.79 16.90
C VAL A 276 -35.54 31.04 16.56
N ASP A 277 -36.09 31.74 17.55
CA ASP A 277 -36.83 33.00 17.34
C ASP A 277 -35.96 34.04 16.61
N LEU A 278 -34.70 34.21 17.05
CA LEU A 278 -33.73 35.10 16.42
C LEU A 278 -33.40 34.68 14.98
N LEU A 279 -33.25 33.39 14.70
CA LEU A 279 -33.02 32.87 13.35
C LEU A 279 -34.20 33.16 12.42
N ILE A 280 -35.43 32.99 12.90
CA ILE A 280 -36.65 33.27 12.12
C ILE A 280 -36.77 34.76 11.82
N GLU A 281 -36.51 35.63 12.80
CA GLU A 281 -36.53 37.08 12.60
C GLU A 281 -35.48 37.52 11.58
N GLU A 282 -34.25 37.03 11.70
CA GLU A 282 -33.18 37.33 10.75
C GLU A 282 -33.50 36.78 9.35
N THR A 283 -34.12 35.60 9.25
CA THR A 283 -34.58 35.03 7.97
C THR A 283 -35.55 36.00 7.28
N ARG A 284 -36.56 36.50 8.00
CA ARG A 284 -37.51 37.49 7.45
C ARG A 284 -36.79 38.77 7.01
N ARG A 285 -35.84 39.25 7.83
CA ARG A 285 -35.04 40.44 7.53
C ARG A 285 -34.20 40.29 6.27
N LEU A 286 -33.54 39.14 6.10
CA LEU A 286 -32.70 38.85 4.94
C LEU A 286 -33.54 38.66 3.67
N LYS A 287 -34.68 37.95 3.73
CA LYS A 287 -35.60 37.85 2.59
C LYS A 287 -36.11 39.22 2.15
N ALA A 288 -36.51 40.09 3.10
CA ALA A 288 -37.01 41.42 2.79
C ALA A 288 -35.96 42.37 2.15
N LYS A 289 -34.67 42.11 2.36
CA LYS A 289 -33.55 42.93 1.82
C LYS A 289 -32.90 42.31 0.58
N ARG A 290 -33.38 41.15 0.12
CA ARG A 290 -32.77 40.38 -0.96
C ARG A 290 -32.92 41.12 -2.29
N ARG A 291 -31.85 41.09 -3.09
CA ARG A 291 -31.82 41.57 -4.47
C ARG A 291 -31.40 40.41 -5.39
N PRO A 292 -31.79 40.42 -6.67
CA PRO A 292 -31.35 39.42 -7.65
C PRO A 292 -29.83 39.38 -7.73
N SER A 293 -29.27 38.17 -7.75
CA SER A 293 -27.83 37.98 -7.87
C SER A 293 -27.40 37.98 -9.35
N SER A 294 -26.31 38.68 -9.69
CA SER A 294 -25.76 38.71 -11.07
C SER A 294 -24.84 37.51 -11.38
N VAL A 295 -25.11 36.35 -10.80
CA VAL A 295 -24.27 35.15 -10.96
C VAL A 295 -24.49 34.55 -12.35
N ASP A 296 -23.41 34.25 -13.05
CA ASP A 296 -23.46 33.48 -14.30
C ASP A 296 -23.91 32.05 -13.98
N TRP A 297 -25.17 31.75 -14.29
CA TRP A 297 -25.77 30.45 -14.05
C TRP A 297 -25.03 29.31 -14.77
N ALA A 298 -24.54 29.54 -15.99
CA ALA A 298 -23.88 28.48 -16.74
C ALA A 298 -22.59 28.04 -16.04
N ALA A 299 -21.79 29.01 -15.58
CA ALA A 299 -20.58 28.73 -14.79
C ALA A 299 -20.92 28.11 -13.42
N ALA A 300 -21.86 28.69 -12.68
CA ALA A 300 -22.24 28.21 -11.34
C ALA A 300 -22.80 26.78 -11.39
N ARG A 301 -23.56 26.42 -12.43
CA ARG A 301 -24.11 25.07 -12.60
C ARG A 301 -23.02 24.03 -12.82
N VAL A 302 -21.97 24.35 -13.55
CA VAL A 302 -20.80 23.45 -13.75
C VAL A 302 -20.12 23.18 -12.41
N ASP A 303 -19.88 24.23 -11.62
CA ASP A 303 -19.22 24.10 -10.32
C ASP A 303 -20.08 23.31 -9.31
N LEU A 304 -21.40 23.54 -9.28
CA LEU A 304 -22.34 22.78 -8.44
C LEU A 304 -22.43 21.29 -8.85
N LEU A 305 -22.40 20.99 -10.15
CA LEU A 305 -22.35 19.61 -10.66
C LEU A 305 -21.04 18.92 -10.26
N ALA A 306 -19.91 19.63 -10.36
CA ALA A 306 -18.62 19.11 -9.94
C ALA A 306 -18.58 18.82 -8.43
N GLU A 307 -19.10 19.73 -7.61
CA GLU A 307 -19.23 19.52 -6.17
C GLU A 307 -20.17 18.35 -5.84
N SER A 308 -21.32 18.22 -6.52
CA SER A 308 -22.23 17.07 -6.37
C SER A 308 -21.49 15.75 -6.60
N ARG A 309 -20.70 15.66 -7.67
CA ARG A 309 -19.92 14.44 -7.98
C ARG A 309 -18.87 14.13 -6.92
N VAL A 310 -18.24 15.15 -6.33
CA VAL A 310 -17.33 14.94 -5.19
C VAL A 310 -18.09 14.36 -4.00
N TYR A 311 -19.27 14.88 -3.69
CA TYR A 311 -20.07 14.34 -2.59
C TYR A 311 -20.66 12.96 -2.90
N ASP A 312 -20.97 12.62 -4.15
CA ASP A 312 -21.34 11.24 -4.52
C ASP A 312 -20.20 10.23 -4.24
N LEU A 313 -18.95 10.68 -4.34
CA LEU A 313 -17.77 9.88 -4.03
C LEU A 313 -17.58 9.71 -2.54
N VAL A 314 -17.74 10.82 -1.81
CA VAL A 314 -17.75 10.84 -0.36
C VAL A 314 -18.86 9.90 0.16
N ASP A 315 -20.04 9.92 -0.44
CA ASP A 315 -21.18 9.08 -0.09
C ASP A 315 -20.87 7.60 -0.30
N ARG A 316 -20.30 7.23 -1.45
CA ARG A 316 -19.85 5.86 -1.71
C ARG A 316 -18.77 5.41 -0.74
N ALA A 317 -17.78 6.24 -0.45
CA ALA A 317 -16.71 5.93 0.50
C ALA A 317 -17.26 5.71 1.92
N TYR A 318 -18.26 6.50 2.33
CA TYR A 318 -18.94 6.36 3.61
C TYR A 318 -19.78 5.07 3.68
N GLN A 319 -20.54 4.76 2.63
CA GLN A 319 -21.30 3.51 2.52
C GLN A 319 -20.39 2.26 2.55
N GLU A 320 -19.19 2.36 1.98
CA GLU A 320 -18.18 1.28 1.97
C GLU A 320 -17.33 1.23 3.26
N ALA A 321 -17.58 2.10 4.23
CA ALA A 321 -16.84 2.22 5.50
C ALA A 321 -15.32 2.43 5.36
N LYS A 322 -14.88 3.06 4.25
CA LYS A 322 -13.45 3.29 3.94
C LYS A 322 -12.87 4.58 4.55
N GLY A 323 -13.69 5.38 5.23
CA GLY A 323 -13.30 6.71 5.70
C GLY A 323 -13.13 7.71 4.54
N ILE A 324 -13.10 9.01 4.86
CA ILE A 324 -12.89 10.10 3.88
C ILE A 324 -11.58 10.81 4.24
N PRO A 325 -10.69 11.09 3.27
CA PRO A 325 -9.49 11.87 3.53
C PRO A 325 -9.82 13.29 3.99
N ALA A 326 -9.16 13.75 5.06
CA ALA A 326 -9.41 15.01 5.75
C ALA A 326 -9.11 16.30 4.95
N LEU A 327 -8.86 16.21 3.64
CA LEU A 327 -8.19 17.26 2.85
C LEU A 327 -9.07 17.94 1.77
N LEU A 328 -10.38 17.69 1.76
CA LEU A 328 -11.32 18.40 0.87
C LEU A 328 -11.33 19.94 1.10
N ALA A 329 -10.87 20.41 2.26
CA ALA A 329 -11.08 21.79 2.70
C ALA A 329 -10.06 22.83 2.20
N ALA A 330 -9.04 22.47 1.41
CA ALA A 330 -7.92 23.37 1.14
C ALA A 330 -7.73 23.65 -0.35
N SER A 331 -8.65 24.40 -0.97
CA SER A 331 -8.42 25.46 -1.99
C SER A 331 -9.74 25.86 -2.65
N SER A 332 -10.19 27.09 -2.47
CA SER A 332 -11.12 27.70 -3.44
C SER A 332 -10.37 27.83 -4.78
N PRO A 333 -10.91 27.35 -5.92
CA PRO A 333 -10.41 27.78 -7.21
C PRO A 333 -10.69 29.27 -7.33
N ALA A 334 -9.65 30.10 -7.17
CA ALA A 334 -9.70 31.47 -7.61
C ALA A 334 -9.70 31.43 -9.15
N VAL A 335 -10.88 31.29 -9.76
CA VAL A 335 -11.04 31.46 -11.20
C VAL A 335 -10.87 32.96 -11.48
N LYS A 336 -9.61 33.37 -11.68
CA LYS A 336 -9.35 34.57 -12.48
C LYS A 336 -9.61 34.17 -13.94
N ALA A 337 -10.26 35.06 -14.69
CA ALA A 337 -10.36 34.90 -16.13
C ALA A 337 -8.93 34.90 -16.72
N ASP A 338 -8.47 33.73 -17.17
CA ASP A 338 -7.11 33.59 -17.69
C ASP A 338 -6.99 34.30 -19.04
N LYS A 339 -6.24 35.40 -19.06
CA LYS A 339 -5.76 36.08 -20.28
C LYS A 339 -4.47 35.43 -20.79
N GLY A 340 -4.45 34.10 -20.90
CA GLY A 340 -3.30 33.33 -21.38
C GLY A 340 -3.48 32.80 -22.81
N PRO A 341 -2.43 32.27 -23.47
CA PRO A 341 -2.45 31.70 -24.81
C PRO A 341 -3.09 30.28 -24.85
N LEU A 342 -4.29 30.15 -24.27
CA LEU A 342 -5.03 28.89 -24.22
C LEU A 342 -5.74 28.60 -25.54
N LYS A 343 -5.52 27.40 -26.07
CA LYS A 343 -6.26 26.83 -27.20
C LYS A 343 -7.10 25.66 -26.70
N SER A 344 -8.33 25.52 -27.20
CA SER A 344 -9.18 24.37 -26.87
C SER A 344 -10.07 23.99 -28.04
N GLN A 345 -10.25 22.69 -28.27
CA GLN A 345 -11.09 22.17 -29.34
C GLN A 345 -11.78 20.87 -28.91
N MET A 346 -13.07 20.74 -29.25
CA MET A 346 -13.80 19.48 -29.15
C MET A 346 -13.62 18.68 -30.44
N LEU A 347 -13.30 17.39 -30.30
CA LEU A 347 -13.16 16.45 -31.41
C LEU A 347 -14.45 15.67 -31.65
N ARG A 348 -15.18 15.34 -30.56
CA ARG A 348 -16.48 14.66 -30.58
C ARG A 348 -17.24 14.83 -29.28
N SER A 349 -18.56 14.66 -29.33
CA SER A 349 -19.42 14.68 -28.13
C SER A 349 -19.38 13.34 -27.38
N PRO A 350 -19.44 13.36 -26.03
CA PRO A 350 -19.58 12.12 -25.26
C PRO A 350 -20.95 11.48 -25.50
N SER A 351 -20.99 10.15 -25.51
CA SER A 351 -22.26 9.42 -25.53
C SER A 351 -23.04 9.66 -24.22
N PRO A 352 -24.38 9.66 -24.23
CA PRO A 352 -25.17 9.84 -23.01
C PRO A 352 -24.76 8.85 -21.91
N GLY A 353 -24.41 9.36 -20.73
CA GLY A 353 -23.98 8.57 -19.57
C GLY A 353 -22.54 8.05 -19.61
N SER A 354 -21.74 8.40 -20.63
CA SER A 354 -20.31 8.09 -20.69
C SER A 354 -19.47 9.27 -20.17
N PRO A 355 -18.36 9.03 -19.44
CA PRO A 355 -17.47 10.09 -18.98
C PRO A 355 -16.79 10.84 -20.15
N MET A 356 -16.69 12.16 -20.03
CA MET A 356 -15.94 13.02 -20.94
C MET A 356 -14.46 13.07 -20.53
N VAL A 357 -13.58 12.77 -21.49
CA VAL A 357 -12.12 12.80 -21.32
C VAL A 357 -11.55 13.94 -22.15
N ILE A 358 -10.84 14.88 -21.51
CA ILE A 358 -10.17 16.01 -22.16
C ILE A 358 -8.66 15.88 -21.98
N ALA A 359 -7.90 15.93 -23.08
CA ALA A 359 -6.44 15.99 -23.02
C ALA A 359 -5.96 17.37 -22.59
N ALA A 360 -4.89 17.44 -21.79
CA ALA A 360 -4.26 18.67 -21.35
C ALA A 360 -2.75 18.61 -21.59
N PHE A 361 -2.21 19.61 -22.30
CA PHE A 361 -0.78 19.66 -22.63
C PHE A 361 -0.28 21.09 -22.88
N SER A 362 1.03 21.25 -22.95
CA SER A 362 1.69 22.51 -23.30
C SER A 362 2.80 22.27 -24.30
N PHE A 363 3.09 23.25 -25.15
CA PHE A 363 4.16 23.13 -26.15
C PHE A 363 4.88 24.46 -26.38
N ARG A 364 6.16 24.38 -26.77
CA ARG A 364 6.98 25.52 -27.20
C ARG A 364 7.93 25.12 -28.32
N TYR A 365 8.97 24.36 -27.99
CA TYR A 365 10.03 23.90 -28.91
C TYR A 365 9.70 22.59 -29.64
N ASP A 366 8.57 22.00 -29.28
CA ASP A 366 8.01 20.71 -29.69
C ASP A 366 6.64 20.87 -30.36
N ALA A 367 6.29 22.10 -30.76
CA ALA A 367 5.00 22.43 -31.35
C ALA A 367 4.67 21.63 -32.61
N HIS A 368 5.68 21.25 -33.40
CA HIS A 368 5.53 20.44 -34.61
C HIS A 368 5.14 18.98 -34.31
N LEU A 369 5.25 18.51 -33.06
CA LEU A 369 4.87 17.16 -32.65
C LEU A 369 3.38 17.06 -32.25
N VAL A 370 2.69 18.19 -32.10
CA VAL A 370 1.30 18.26 -31.60
C VAL A 370 0.33 17.52 -32.52
N ASP A 371 0.46 17.65 -33.85
CA ASP A 371 -0.45 17.00 -34.79
C ASP A 371 -0.35 15.47 -34.68
N GLY A 372 0.88 14.93 -34.59
CA GLY A 372 1.09 13.49 -34.40
C GLY A 372 0.64 12.99 -33.03
N LEU A 373 0.72 13.82 -31.97
CA LEU A 373 0.15 13.49 -30.66
C LEU A 373 -1.38 13.39 -30.77
N LEU A 374 -2.03 14.39 -31.37
CA LEU A 374 -3.48 14.44 -31.49
C LEU A 374 -4.04 13.33 -32.39
N GLU A 375 -3.32 12.93 -33.44
CA GLU A 375 -3.65 11.75 -34.24
C GLU A 375 -3.63 10.47 -33.38
N ASN A 376 -2.60 10.31 -32.55
CA ASN A 376 -2.42 9.14 -31.69
C ASN A 376 -3.48 9.02 -30.59
N ILE A 377 -3.74 10.09 -29.82
CA ILE A 377 -4.69 10.05 -28.70
C ILE A 377 -6.12 10.40 -29.11
N GLY A 378 -6.32 10.93 -30.32
CA GLY A 378 -7.61 11.37 -30.86
C GLY A 378 -8.73 10.34 -30.73
N PRO A 379 -8.50 9.03 -31.00
CA PRO A 379 -9.48 7.96 -30.77
C PRO A 379 -9.83 7.69 -29.31
N ALA A 380 -9.07 8.20 -28.34
CA ALA A 380 -9.28 7.99 -26.90
C ALA A 380 -9.97 9.19 -26.19
N ILE A 381 -9.90 10.40 -26.74
CA ILE A 381 -10.36 11.63 -26.06
C ILE A 381 -11.57 12.30 -26.73
N HIS A 382 -12.26 13.19 -26.03
CA HIS A 382 -13.40 13.95 -26.57
C HIS A 382 -13.01 15.35 -27.07
N GLY A 383 -11.93 15.90 -26.53
CA GLY A 383 -11.39 17.20 -26.86
C GLY A 383 -10.05 17.42 -26.16
N TYR A 384 -9.43 18.57 -26.40
CA TYR A 384 -8.18 18.94 -25.76
C TYR A 384 -8.15 20.42 -25.36
N VAL A 385 -7.27 20.71 -24.40
CA VAL A 385 -6.85 22.05 -24.01
C VAL A 385 -5.33 22.11 -24.08
N ALA A 386 -4.79 23.12 -24.74
CA ALA A 386 -3.36 23.31 -24.92
C ALA A 386 -2.93 24.73 -24.54
N TRP A 387 -1.74 24.85 -23.95
CA TRP A 387 -1.07 26.12 -23.69
C TRP A 387 0.04 26.32 -24.73
N ASP A 388 -0.09 27.36 -25.56
CA ASP A 388 0.87 27.72 -26.61
C ASP A 388 1.90 28.72 -26.07
N ASP A 389 3.08 28.23 -25.67
CA ASP A 389 4.10 29.05 -25.00
C ASP A 389 5.12 29.68 -25.96
N ARG A 390 4.84 29.70 -27.28
CA ARG A 390 5.79 30.17 -28.30
C ARG A 390 6.07 31.68 -28.26
N GLU A 391 5.14 32.46 -27.72
CA GLU A 391 5.23 33.93 -27.61
C GLU A 391 5.85 34.41 -26.27
N ALA A 392 6.28 33.49 -25.40
CA ALA A 392 6.97 33.84 -24.15
C ALA A 392 8.37 34.42 -24.41
N ASP A 393 8.87 35.27 -23.50
CA ASP A 393 10.18 35.92 -23.61
C ASP A 393 11.29 34.90 -23.89
N LEU A 394 12.18 35.22 -24.82
CA LEU A 394 13.30 34.36 -25.22
C LEU A 394 14.31 34.16 -24.08
N LEU A 395 14.38 35.10 -23.13
CA LEU A 395 15.23 35.03 -21.94
C LEU A 395 14.64 34.13 -20.82
N ASP A 396 13.33 33.86 -20.85
CA ASP A 396 12.70 32.93 -19.93
C ASP A 396 12.78 31.51 -20.49
N LEU A 397 13.59 30.65 -19.85
CA LEU A 397 13.76 29.25 -20.26
C LEU A 397 12.42 28.49 -20.32
N PHE A 398 11.52 28.72 -19.34
CA PHE A 398 10.14 28.21 -19.30
C PHE A 398 9.22 29.08 -18.42
N SER A 399 7.93 29.17 -18.80
CA SER A 399 6.86 29.69 -17.95
C SER A 399 6.69 28.84 -16.67
N GLU A 400 6.28 29.45 -15.55
CA GLU A 400 6.03 28.75 -14.27
C GLU A 400 5.01 27.61 -14.42
N GLU A 401 5.42 26.38 -14.13
CA GLU A 401 4.68 25.14 -14.43
C GLU A 401 3.33 25.08 -13.70
N THR A 402 3.27 25.50 -12.44
CA THR A 402 2.03 25.50 -11.64
C THR A 402 0.96 26.37 -12.28
N SER A 403 1.31 27.58 -12.69
CA SER A 403 0.38 28.54 -13.32
C SER A 403 -0.19 27.96 -14.61
N ARG A 404 0.66 27.36 -15.45
CA ARG A 404 0.26 26.72 -16.72
C ARG A 404 -0.68 25.53 -16.50
N GLN A 405 -0.30 24.59 -15.63
CA GLN A 405 -1.14 23.43 -15.32
C GLN A 405 -2.48 23.86 -14.71
N SER A 406 -2.49 24.90 -13.86
CA SER A 406 -3.72 25.40 -13.25
C SER A 406 -4.70 25.95 -14.30
N ALA A 407 -4.18 26.69 -15.28
CA ALA A 407 -4.97 27.22 -16.39
C ALA A 407 -5.55 26.09 -17.28
N LEU A 408 -4.73 25.08 -17.60
CA LEU A 408 -5.17 23.89 -18.35
C LEU A 408 -6.29 23.13 -17.62
N PHE A 409 -6.12 22.88 -16.31
CA PHE A 409 -7.12 22.21 -15.47
C PHE A 409 -8.43 23.00 -15.42
N ASN A 410 -8.37 24.31 -15.17
CA ASN A 410 -9.55 25.16 -15.08
C ASN A 410 -10.31 25.20 -16.40
N LYS A 411 -9.59 25.30 -17.52
CA LYS A 411 -10.20 25.31 -18.85
C LYS A 411 -10.82 23.96 -19.20
N ALA A 412 -10.16 22.84 -18.91
CA ALA A 412 -10.74 21.50 -19.11
C ALA A 412 -12.02 21.32 -18.28
N ARG A 413 -12.03 21.77 -17.02
CA ARG A 413 -13.22 21.78 -16.16
C ARG A 413 -14.36 22.60 -16.76
N SER A 414 -14.07 23.79 -17.29
CA SER A 414 -15.09 24.64 -17.94
C SER A 414 -15.73 24.01 -19.19
N LEU A 415 -15.05 23.05 -19.83
CA LEU A 415 -15.57 22.29 -20.98
C LEU A 415 -16.43 21.08 -20.55
N GLY A 416 -16.54 20.82 -19.24
CA GLY A 416 -17.31 19.69 -18.69
C GLY A 416 -16.54 18.37 -18.62
N ALA A 417 -15.20 18.41 -18.58
CA ALA A 417 -14.38 17.22 -18.42
C ALA A 417 -14.74 16.44 -17.15
N ASP A 418 -14.95 15.12 -17.28
CA ASP A 418 -15.01 14.18 -16.16
C ASP A 418 -13.60 13.67 -15.81
N TRP A 419 -12.74 13.57 -16.82
CA TRP A 419 -11.37 13.11 -16.73
C TRP A 419 -10.42 14.03 -17.52
N ILE A 420 -9.24 14.28 -16.96
CA ILE A 420 -8.13 14.95 -17.62
C ILE A 420 -7.08 13.92 -17.99
N PHE A 421 -6.67 13.92 -19.25
CA PHE A 421 -5.57 13.11 -19.75
C PHE A 421 -4.35 14.01 -19.99
N ALA A 422 -3.41 14.02 -19.04
CA ALA A 422 -2.20 14.83 -19.11
C ALA A 422 -1.17 14.15 -20.00
N VAL A 423 -0.76 14.84 -21.05
CA VAL A 423 0.14 14.32 -22.08
C VAL A 423 1.15 15.39 -22.48
N ASP A 424 2.28 15.01 -23.05
CA ASP A 424 3.25 15.95 -23.61
C ASP A 424 3.39 15.75 -25.15
N PRO A 425 3.71 16.79 -25.94
CA PRO A 425 3.81 16.69 -27.41
C PRO A 425 4.80 15.62 -27.89
N ASP A 426 5.85 15.38 -27.13
CA ASP A 426 6.89 14.37 -27.37
C ASP A 426 6.51 12.96 -26.88
N GLU A 427 5.23 12.71 -26.57
CA GLU A 427 4.75 11.41 -26.09
C GLU A 427 3.80 10.73 -27.08
N ARG A 428 3.86 9.40 -27.13
CA ARG A 428 2.92 8.57 -27.90
C ARG A 428 2.42 7.42 -27.03
N PHE A 429 1.14 7.12 -27.09
CA PHE A 429 0.50 6.06 -26.34
C PHE A 429 0.25 4.86 -27.24
N GLU A 430 0.31 3.66 -26.68
CA GLU A 430 -0.08 2.45 -27.41
C GLU A 430 -1.44 2.62 -28.09
N ASP A 431 -1.59 2.08 -29.31
CA ASP A 431 -2.87 2.06 -30.03
C ASP A 431 -3.97 1.38 -29.19
N GLY A 432 -3.51 0.47 -28.31
CA GLY A 432 -4.04 0.08 -26.99
C GLY A 432 -5.11 0.96 -26.36
N LEU A 433 -4.78 2.25 -26.26
CA LEU A 433 -5.48 3.20 -25.42
C LEU A 433 -6.92 3.43 -25.87
N ALA A 434 -7.18 3.44 -27.17
CA ALA A 434 -8.48 3.79 -27.74
C ALA A 434 -9.61 2.87 -27.23
N TYR A 435 -9.32 1.58 -27.08
CA TYR A 435 -10.27 0.58 -26.61
C TYR A 435 -10.31 0.44 -25.08
N GLN A 436 -9.22 0.78 -24.38
CA GLN A 436 -9.14 0.62 -22.92
C GLN A 436 -9.63 1.82 -22.12
N ILE A 437 -9.56 3.04 -22.67
CA ILE A 437 -9.89 4.27 -21.92
C ILE A 437 -11.36 4.32 -21.46
N GLY A 438 -12.28 3.74 -22.24
CA GLY A 438 -13.70 3.65 -21.89
C GLY A 438 -13.93 2.84 -20.60
N PRO A 439 -13.56 1.53 -20.58
CA PRO A 439 -13.59 0.72 -19.36
C PRO A 439 -12.86 1.36 -18.17
N MET A 440 -11.68 1.95 -18.40
CA MET A 440 -10.89 2.62 -17.36
C MET A 440 -11.64 3.76 -16.68
N THR A 441 -12.36 4.58 -17.45
CA THR A 441 -13.06 5.78 -16.95
C THR A 441 -14.46 5.50 -16.44
N LYS A 442 -15.12 4.43 -16.94
CA LYS A 442 -16.51 4.09 -16.59
C LYS A 442 -16.64 3.14 -15.39
N ASP A 443 -15.79 2.12 -15.29
CA ASP A 443 -16.09 0.95 -14.44
C ASP A 443 -15.39 0.96 -13.07
N PHE A 444 -14.40 1.85 -12.86
CA PHE A 444 -13.52 1.81 -11.69
C PHE A 444 -13.73 2.95 -10.69
N GLY A 445 -14.64 3.90 -10.98
CA GLY A 445 -14.78 5.12 -10.20
C GLY A 445 -13.56 6.05 -10.33
N PRO A 446 -13.43 7.09 -9.51
CA PRO A 446 -12.29 8.01 -9.56
C PRO A 446 -11.06 7.31 -8.99
N VAL A 447 -10.11 7.09 -9.88
CA VAL A 447 -8.81 6.48 -9.58
C VAL A 447 -7.77 7.26 -10.36
N LEU A 448 -6.52 7.16 -9.93
CA LEU A 448 -5.41 7.69 -10.68
C LEU A 448 -4.83 6.58 -11.56
N TRP A 449 -4.82 6.78 -12.88
CA TRP A 449 -4.31 5.78 -13.81
C TRP A 449 -2.85 6.06 -14.16
N THR A 450 -2.01 5.12 -13.75
CA THR A 450 -0.57 5.07 -13.98
C THR A 450 -0.27 4.28 -15.24
N PHE A 451 0.60 4.83 -16.08
CA PHE A 451 1.07 4.24 -17.34
C PHE A 451 2.56 3.94 -17.25
N GLU A 452 3.01 2.90 -17.93
CA GLU A 452 4.42 2.56 -18.08
C GLU A 452 5.11 3.56 -19.02
N CYS A 453 6.18 4.19 -18.54
CA CYS A 453 6.96 5.17 -19.27
C CYS A 453 8.12 4.48 -19.98
N ARG A 454 8.07 4.40 -21.31
CA ARG A 454 9.12 3.81 -22.14
C ARG A 454 9.94 4.93 -22.78
N GLU A 455 11.13 5.13 -22.21
CA GLU A 455 12.07 6.15 -22.65
C GLU A 455 12.78 5.67 -23.92
N MET A 456 12.49 6.30 -25.06
CA MET A 456 12.98 5.86 -26.36
C MET A 456 14.49 6.13 -26.49
N PHE A 457 15.23 5.23 -27.12
CA PHE A 457 16.67 5.38 -27.40
C PHE A 457 17.02 5.24 -28.89
N SER A 458 16.02 4.87 -29.69
CA SER A 458 15.97 4.95 -31.16
C SER A 458 14.51 5.25 -31.56
N PRO A 459 14.19 5.40 -32.86
CA PRO A 459 12.80 5.57 -33.29
C PRO A 459 11.86 4.40 -32.97
N ASP A 460 12.41 3.20 -32.76
CA ASP A 460 11.66 1.95 -32.64
C ASP A 460 11.99 1.12 -31.39
N SER A 461 12.92 1.58 -30.54
CA SER A 461 13.40 0.85 -29.36
C SER A 461 13.55 1.76 -28.14
N TYR A 462 13.27 1.21 -26.95
CA TYR A 462 13.37 1.89 -25.66
C TYR A 462 14.31 1.16 -24.70
N ARG A 463 14.79 1.86 -23.67
CA ARG A 463 15.74 1.31 -22.69
C ARG A 463 15.04 0.65 -21.51
N THR A 464 15.53 -0.50 -21.05
CA THR A 464 14.86 -1.34 -20.03
C THR A 464 15.70 -1.67 -18.80
N ASP A 465 17.01 -1.40 -18.78
CA ASP A 465 17.86 -1.69 -17.61
C ASP A 465 17.57 -0.77 -16.41
N GLY A 466 17.77 -1.30 -15.20
CA GLY A 466 17.78 -0.54 -13.95
C GLY A 466 16.55 0.37 -13.77
N VAL A 467 16.81 1.68 -13.63
CA VAL A 467 15.76 2.69 -13.40
C VAL A 467 14.85 2.93 -14.60
N TRP A 468 15.13 2.38 -15.78
CA TRP A 468 14.39 2.65 -17.02
C TRP A 468 13.19 1.71 -17.21
N GLY A 469 13.36 0.40 -16.99
CA GLY A 469 12.32 -0.60 -17.25
C GLY A 469 11.08 -0.51 -16.34
N LEU A 470 11.19 0.15 -15.19
CA LEU A 470 10.10 0.28 -14.21
C LEU A 470 9.56 1.71 -14.08
N ARG A 471 9.92 2.61 -15.01
CA ARG A 471 9.39 3.97 -14.97
C ARG A 471 7.90 3.96 -15.23
N GLN A 472 7.20 4.72 -14.42
CA GLN A 472 5.76 4.84 -14.49
C GLN A 472 5.36 6.29 -14.18
N ARG A 473 4.32 6.77 -14.85
CA ARG A 473 3.74 8.09 -14.59
C ARG A 473 2.22 8.02 -14.61
N ILE A 474 1.60 8.77 -13.71
CA ILE A 474 0.16 8.98 -13.76
C ILE A 474 -0.12 9.87 -14.97
N ARG A 475 -1.12 9.52 -15.78
CA ARG A 475 -1.49 10.30 -16.97
C ARG A 475 -2.98 10.62 -17.03
N LEU A 476 -3.83 9.80 -16.44
CA LEU A 476 -5.28 9.99 -16.50
C LEU A 476 -5.85 10.18 -15.09
N TYR A 477 -6.52 11.31 -14.91
CA TYR A 477 -6.97 11.84 -13.62
C TYR A 477 -8.45 12.19 -13.67
N PRO A 478 -9.22 11.98 -12.60
CA PRO A 478 -10.58 12.51 -12.53
C PRO A 478 -10.53 14.03 -12.35
N CYS A 479 -11.34 14.75 -13.12
CA CYS A 479 -11.42 16.21 -13.11
C CYS A 479 -12.33 16.71 -11.98
N LEU A 480 -11.91 16.47 -10.74
CA LEU A 480 -12.66 16.82 -9.52
C LEU A 480 -12.04 18.03 -8.81
N PRO A 481 -12.84 18.84 -8.08
CA PRO A 481 -12.32 19.73 -7.04
C PRO A 481 -11.42 18.98 -6.03
N GLY A 482 -10.28 19.55 -5.64
CA GLY A 482 -9.27 18.88 -4.80
C GLY A 482 -8.20 18.09 -5.56
N MET A 483 -8.31 18.02 -6.89
CA MET A 483 -7.31 17.39 -7.78
C MET A 483 -6.41 18.42 -8.46
N GLU A 484 -6.19 19.60 -7.87
CA GLU A 484 -5.39 20.68 -8.46
C GLU A 484 -3.92 20.29 -8.67
N PRO A 485 -3.22 20.96 -9.61
CA PRO A 485 -1.78 20.79 -9.82
C PRO A 485 -0.94 20.93 -8.55
N GLN A 486 0.07 20.08 -8.42
CA GLN A 486 0.98 20.14 -7.29
C GLN A 486 1.97 21.30 -7.48
N ARG A 487 2.07 22.20 -6.49
CA ARG A 487 3.07 23.26 -6.51
C ARG A 487 4.46 22.67 -6.33
N GLN A 488 5.22 22.57 -7.40
CA GLN A 488 6.64 22.20 -7.39
C GLN A 488 7.37 22.99 -8.48
N ARG A 489 8.69 23.17 -8.30
CA ARG A 489 9.51 23.91 -9.27
C ARG A 489 9.72 23.11 -10.56
N PHE A 490 10.04 21.81 -10.43
CA PHE A 490 10.23 20.84 -11.51
C PHE A 490 9.87 19.42 -11.03
N HIS A 491 9.63 18.48 -11.96
CA HIS A 491 9.36 17.05 -11.70
C HIS A 491 8.18 16.76 -10.76
N GLY A 492 7.23 17.70 -10.67
CA GLY A 492 6.03 17.57 -9.86
C GLY A 492 4.98 16.62 -10.45
N SER A 493 4.09 16.13 -9.60
CA SER A 493 2.88 15.46 -10.06
C SER A 493 1.91 16.49 -10.65
N TRP A 494 1.29 16.16 -11.78
CA TRP A 494 0.21 16.94 -12.38
C TRP A 494 -1.00 17.16 -11.44
N THR A 495 -1.10 16.41 -10.34
CA THR A 495 -2.13 16.62 -9.30
C THR A 495 -1.59 16.36 -7.90
N ARG A 496 -2.12 17.08 -6.92
CA ARG A 496 -1.86 16.90 -5.48
C ARG A 496 -2.55 15.66 -4.88
N ASN A 497 -3.52 15.05 -5.58
CA ASN A 497 -4.37 13.97 -5.06
C ASN A 497 -4.91 14.24 -3.63
N ALA A 498 -5.47 15.43 -3.38
CA ALA A 498 -5.95 15.79 -2.04
C ALA A 498 -7.12 14.89 -1.58
N LEU A 499 -7.80 14.26 -2.53
CA LEU A 499 -8.89 13.30 -2.31
C LEU A 499 -8.41 11.89 -1.92
N GLY A 500 -7.09 11.64 -1.84
CA GLY A 500 -6.53 10.34 -1.46
C GLY A 500 -6.97 9.18 -2.35
N LEU A 501 -7.21 9.45 -3.63
CA LEU A 501 -7.68 8.44 -4.58
C LEU A 501 -6.64 7.34 -4.77
N HIS A 502 -7.11 6.11 -4.92
CA HIS A 502 -6.26 4.97 -5.22
C HIS A 502 -5.63 5.10 -6.60
N GLN A 503 -4.35 4.73 -6.70
CA GLN A 503 -3.66 4.56 -7.98
C GLN A 503 -3.92 3.16 -8.53
N ARG A 504 -4.06 3.05 -9.85
CA ARG A 504 -4.20 1.81 -10.62
C ARG A 504 -3.26 1.84 -11.81
N GLN A 505 -2.70 0.68 -12.16
CA GLN A 505 -1.87 0.52 -13.35
C GLN A 505 -2.76 0.30 -14.57
N SER A 506 -2.55 1.08 -15.64
CA SER A 506 -3.23 0.90 -16.92
C SER A 506 -2.66 -0.29 -17.70
N ARG A 507 -1.37 -0.61 -17.48
CA ARG A 507 -0.58 -1.62 -18.22
C ARG A 507 -0.32 -1.24 -19.69
N LEU A 508 -0.64 0.01 -20.04
CA LEU A 508 -0.38 0.62 -21.33
C LEU A 508 0.91 1.42 -21.24
N ASN A 509 1.81 1.20 -22.20
CA ASN A 509 2.96 2.05 -22.37
C ASN A 509 2.56 3.43 -22.93
N PHE A 510 3.31 4.44 -22.52
CA PHE A 510 3.56 5.59 -23.36
C PHE A 510 5.06 5.69 -23.64
N TYR A 511 5.36 6.12 -24.85
CA TYR A 511 6.69 6.23 -25.43
C TYR A 511 7.08 7.69 -25.46
N HIS A 512 8.17 8.03 -24.79
CA HIS A 512 8.63 9.41 -24.70
C HIS A 512 9.82 9.61 -25.65
N LEU A 513 9.53 10.34 -26.73
CA LEU A 513 10.32 10.44 -27.94
C LEU A 513 11.55 11.35 -27.77
N ARG A 514 11.54 12.26 -26.79
CA ARG A 514 12.63 13.21 -26.57
C ARG A 514 13.94 12.55 -26.17
N MET A 515 13.91 11.31 -25.74
CA MET A 515 15.13 10.55 -25.45
C MET A 515 15.72 9.82 -26.68
N ALA A 516 15.04 9.81 -27.84
CA ALA A 516 15.36 8.92 -28.95
C ALA A 516 16.76 9.12 -29.56
N THR A 517 17.35 10.32 -29.47
CA THR A 517 18.69 10.59 -30.03
C THR A 517 19.69 11.01 -28.94
N PRO A 518 21.00 10.65 -29.09
CA PRO A 518 22.04 11.08 -28.15
C PRO A 518 22.08 12.60 -27.94
N LEU A 519 21.87 13.38 -29.01
CA LEU A 519 21.87 14.84 -28.94
C LEU A 519 20.73 15.36 -28.05
N ARG A 520 19.50 14.85 -28.21
CA ARG A 520 18.37 15.28 -27.37
C ARG A 520 18.55 14.86 -25.90
N ARG A 521 19.11 13.67 -25.65
CA ARG A 521 19.46 13.21 -24.29
C ARG A 521 20.45 14.15 -23.61
N LYS A 522 21.55 14.49 -24.30
CA LYS A 522 22.54 15.47 -23.82
C LYS A 522 21.88 16.82 -23.52
N MET A 523 21.07 17.35 -24.43
CA MET A 523 20.41 18.65 -24.25
C MET A 523 19.40 18.64 -23.10
N ARG A 524 18.70 17.52 -22.89
CA ARG A 524 17.81 17.33 -21.74
C ARG A 524 18.60 17.31 -20.43
N ARG A 525 19.72 16.58 -20.36
CA ARG A 525 20.63 16.62 -19.20
C ARG A 525 21.07 18.04 -18.91
N ASP A 526 21.63 18.72 -19.91
CA ASP A 526 22.23 20.04 -19.75
C ASP A 526 21.20 21.08 -19.28
N LEU A 527 19.97 21.02 -19.83
CA LEU A 527 18.85 21.84 -19.39
C LEU A 527 18.57 21.69 -17.89
N TYR A 528 18.36 20.45 -17.43
CA TYR A 528 18.02 20.23 -16.02
C TYR A 528 19.21 20.48 -15.10
N ALA A 529 20.43 20.14 -15.53
CA ALA A 529 21.65 20.44 -14.78
C ALA A 529 21.86 21.95 -14.57
N LYS A 530 21.44 22.78 -15.53
CA LYS A 530 21.44 24.25 -15.43
C LYS A 530 20.31 24.78 -14.53
N LEU A 531 19.10 24.22 -14.64
CA LEU A 531 17.91 24.67 -13.88
C LEU A 531 17.92 24.24 -12.40
N ASP A 532 18.58 23.13 -12.09
CA ASP A 532 18.62 22.48 -10.78
C ASP A 532 20.09 22.18 -10.42
N ALA A 533 20.88 23.24 -10.28
CA ALA A 533 22.33 23.18 -10.09
C ALA A 533 22.76 22.39 -8.83
N ASP A 534 21.91 22.36 -7.79
CA ASP A 534 22.11 21.63 -6.54
C ASP A 534 21.48 20.23 -6.53
N ARG A 535 20.80 19.83 -7.62
CA ARG A 535 20.04 18.57 -7.73
C ARG A 535 18.96 18.40 -6.64
N SER A 536 18.47 19.51 -6.08
CA SER A 536 17.45 19.50 -5.03
C SER A 536 16.12 18.90 -5.51
N SER A 537 15.80 19.05 -6.80
CA SER A 537 14.55 18.55 -7.38
C SER A 537 14.64 17.07 -7.82
N GLN A 538 15.84 16.57 -8.09
CA GLN A 538 16.07 15.19 -8.55
C GLN A 538 17.29 14.58 -7.83
N PRO A 539 17.09 13.91 -6.66
CA PRO A 539 18.19 13.31 -5.90
C PRO A 539 19.00 12.22 -6.61
N LEU A 540 18.49 11.68 -7.72
CA LEU A 540 19.19 10.75 -8.60
C LEU A 540 20.28 11.45 -9.44
N GLY A 541 20.23 12.78 -9.56
CA GLY A 541 21.03 13.56 -10.51
C GLY A 541 20.45 13.54 -11.94
N TYR A 542 21.21 14.09 -12.90
CA TYR A 542 20.81 14.16 -14.31
C TYR A 542 21.79 13.48 -15.26
N ASP A 543 23.02 13.16 -14.84
CA ASP A 543 24.06 12.56 -15.69
C ASP A 543 23.67 11.18 -16.21
N TYR A 544 22.66 10.55 -15.62
CA TYR A 544 22.12 9.29 -16.12
C TYR A 544 21.36 9.44 -17.45
N LEU A 545 20.90 10.65 -17.80
CA LEU A 545 20.07 10.88 -18.98
C LEU A 545 20.83 10.65 -20.29
N ASP A 546 22.15 10.88 -20.33
CA ASP A 546 22.99 10.70 -21.51
C ASP A 546 24.09 9.64 -21.34
N ASP A 547 24.00 8.84 -20.28
CA ASP A 547 24.90 7.71 -20.07
C ASP A 547 24.41 6.45 -20.78
N ASP A 548 24.90 6.21 -21.99
CA ASP A 548 24.53 5.07 -22.83
C ASP A 548 25.28 3.76 -22.46
N ARG A 549 26.17 3.76 -21.45
CA ARG A 549 26.96 2.58 -21.08
C ARG A 549 26.11 1.52 -20.40
N GLY A 550 26.28 0.26 -20.80
CA GLY A 550 25.54 -0.88 -20.26
C GLY A 550 24.03 -0.85 -20.53
N GLN A 551 23.59 -0.09 -21.54
CA GLN A 551 22.18 0.01 -21.89
C GLN A 551 21.65 -1.31 -22.44
N VAL A 552 20.43 -1.66 -22.04
CA VAL A 552 19.66 -2.76 -22.62
C VAL A 552 18.47 -2.17 -23.35
N LEU A 553 18.39 -2.41 -24.66
CA LEU A 553 17.32 -1.88 -25.51
C LEU A 553 16.34 -2.99 -25.89
N GLU A 554 15.06 -2.66 -25.87
CA GLU A 554 13.97 -3.50 -26.36
C GLU A 554 13.28 -2.78 -27.53
N THR A 555 13.14 -3.48 -28.65
CA THR A 555 12.34 -3.01 -29.79
C THR A 555 10.86 -3.08 -29.44
N ILE A 556 10.10 -2.05 -29.80
CA ILE A 556 8.66 -1.97 -29.53
C ILE A 556 7.96 -3.23 -30.06
N PRO A 557 7.30 -4.02 -29.19
CA PRO A 557 6.53 -5.18 -29.63
C PRO A 557 5.39 -4.76 -30.58
N ALA A 558 5.12 -5.56 -31.61
CA ALA A 558 4.10 -5.24 -32.62
C ALA A 558 2.69 -5.09 -32.04
N ASP A 559 2.37 -5.80 -30.96
CA ASP A 559 1.11 -5.72 -30.22
C ASP A 559 1.04 -4.53 -29.23
N ARG A 560 2.14 -3.77 -29.12
CA ARG A 560 2.27 -2.58 -28.29
C ARG A 560 2.70 -1.35 -29.11
N SER A 561 2.46 -1.35 -30.41
CA SER A 561 2.78 -0.22 -31.28
C SER A 561 1.95 1.03 -30.95
N PHE A 562 2.40 2.16 -31.47
CA PHE A 562 1.64 3.41 -31.52
C PHE A 562 1.62 3.96 -32.94
N SER A 563 0.52 4.62 -33.29
CA SER A 563 0.29 5.24 -34.59
C SER A 563 0.03 6.74 -34.43
N PRO A 564 0.62 7.63 -35.25
CA PRO A 564 1.63 7.33 -36.27
C PRO A 564 2.99 6.98 -35.66
N ALA A 565 3.74 6.10 -36.33
CA ALA A 565 5.09 5.72 -35.90
C ALA A 565 6.03 6.94 -35.89
N HIS A 566 6.97 6.97 -34.94
CA HIS A 566 7.91 8.09 -34.83
C HIS A 566 8.87 8.12 -36.02
N THR A 567 8.92 9.26 -36.71
CA THR A 567 9.92 9.55 -37.73
C THR A 567 10.87 10.60 -37.18
N GLU A 568 12.17 10.33 -37.27
CA GLU A 568 13.22 11.23 -36.80
C GLU A 568 13.27 12.51 -37.65
N ASP A 569 13.17 13.68 -37.02
CA ASP A 569 13.10 14.99 -37.68
C ASP A 569 14.44 15.75 -37.71
N GLY A 570 15.48 15.23 -37.06
CA GLY A 570 16.80 15.85 -36.93
C GLY A 570 16.84 17.07 -35.99
N GLY A 571 15.71 17.45 -35.40
CA GLY A 571 15.56 18.59 -34.50
C GLY A 571 15.97 18.29 -33.06
N THR A 572 16.37 19.34 -32.35
CA THR A 572 16.87 19.29 -30.97
C THR A 572 15.77 19.36 -29.90
N TRP A 573 14.61 19.95 -30.24
CA TRP A 573 13.48 20.18 -29.34
C TRP A 573 13.87 20.91 -28.04
N ALA A 574 14.81 21.84 -28.15
CA ALA A 574 15.40 22.57 -27.04
C ALA A 574 15.57 24.06 -27.41
N SER A 575 15.72 24.90 -26.39
CA SER A 575 15.91 26.35 -26.58
C SER A 575 17.17 26.64 -27.40
N PRO A 576 17.20 27.72 -28.21
CA PRO A 576 18.40 28.13 -28.94
C PRO A 576 19.61 28.36 -28.04
N GLU A 577 19.42 28.85 -26.81
CA GLU A 577 20.51 29.03 -25.84
C GLU A 577 21.25 27.73 -25.50
N LEU A 578 20.54 26.60 -25.43
CA LEU A 578 21.15 25.28 -25.17
C LEU A 578 21.79 24.66 -26.42
N GLN A 579 21.52 25.21 -27.60
CA GLN A 579 22.22 24.83 -28.83
C GLN A 579 23.60 25.48 -28.92
N HIS A 580 23.82 26.57 -28.19
CA HIS A 580 25.13 27.14 -27.92
C HIS A 580 25.74 26.50 -26.67
N ASP A 581 27.07 26.36 -26.61
CA ASP A 581 27.77 25.69 -25.50
C ASP A 581 27.29 26.25 -24.14
N PRO A 582 26.63 25.43 -23.28
CA PRO A 582 26.03 25.91 -22.03
C PRO A 582 27.06 26.35 -20.98
N GLY A 583 28.37 26.22 -21.29
CA GLY A 583 29.46 26.39 -20.34
C GLY A 583 29.70 25.12 -19.52
N PRO A 584 30.72 25.11 -18.66
CA PRO A 584 31.04 23.93 -17.84
C PRO A 584 29.92 23.67 -16.84
N LEU A 585 29.20 22.56 -17.03
CA LEU A 585 28.24 22.04 -16.05
C LEU A 585 28.97 21.15 -15.05
N ALA A 586 28.69 21.35 -13.76
CA ALA A 586 29.21 20.46 -12.73
C ALA A 586 28.59 19.05 -12.89
N PRO A 587 29.40 17.98 -12.76
CA PRO A 587 28.87 16.62 -12.71
C PRO A 587 27.97 16.46 -11.48
N ASP A 588 27.16 15.41 -11.48
CA ASP A 588 26.32 15.08 -10.34
C ASP A 588 27.18 14.91 -9.06
N PRO A 589 26.74 15.45 -7.90
CA PRO A 589 27.49 15.35 -6.66
C PRO A 589 27.58 13.90 -6.19
N LEU A 590 28.56 13.60 -5.32
CA LEU A 590 28.83 12.24 -4.85
C LEU A 590 27.59 11.55 -4.25
N ARG A 591 26.76 12.30 -3.51
CA ARG A 591 25.48 11.82 -2.99
C ARG A 591 24.52 11.35 -4.10
N SER A 592 24.41 12.09 -5.19
CA SER A 592 23.58 11.70 -6.35
C SER A 592 24.17 10.50 -7.09
N GLN A 593 25.49 10.46 -7.31
CA GLN A 593 26.18 9.31 -7.92
C GLN A 593 25.99 8.03 -7.10
N THR A 594 26.14 8.12 -5.78
CA THR A 594 25.95 7.00 -4.85
C THR A 594 24.49 6.55 -4.82
N LYS A 595 23.54 7.49 -4.85
CA LYS A 595 22.11 7.18 -4.94
C LYS A 595 21.78 6.46 -6.24
N ARG A 596 22.35 6.92 -7.36
CA ARG A 596 22.22 6.32 -8.68
C ARG A 596 22.80 4.91 -8.71
N LEU A 597 23.99 4.69 -8.15
CA LEU A 597 24.59 3.36 -8.00
C LEU A 597 23.64 2.41 -7.27
N GLN A 598 23.15 2.84 -6.10
CA GLN A 598 22.22 2.07 -5.27
C GLN A 598 20.93 1.72 -6.02
N ASP A 599 20.26 2.69 -6.63
CA ASP A 599 18.97 2.47 -7.31
C ASP A 599 19.13 1.59 -8.56
N THR A 600 20.17 1.85 -9.35
CA THR A 600 20.43 1.09 -10.57
C THR A 600 20.77 -0.37 -10.24
N TRP A 601 21.61 -0.62 -9.23
CA TRP A 601 21.92 -1.97 -8.73
C TRP A 601 20.67 -2.66 -8.17
N ARG A 602 19.89 -1.96 -7.35
CA ARG A 602 18.64 -2.49 -6.74
C ARG A 602 17.65 -2.94 -7.80
N LEU A 603 17.54 -2.22 -8.91
CA LEU A 603 16.61 -2.52 -10.01
C LEU A 603 17.22 -3.45 -11.08
N GLY A 604 18.42 -3.99 -10.85
CA GLY A 604 19.03 -4.99 -11.72
C GLY A 604 19.76 -4.46 -12.95
N GLY A 605 20.01 -3.15 -13.04
CA GLY A 605 20.87 -2.55 -14.07
C GLY A 605 22.36 -2.73 -13.75
N TYR A 606 22.82 -3.97 -13.56
CA TYR A 606 24.12 -4.25 -12.97
C TYR A 606 25.31 -3.70 -13.78
N GLU A 607 25.27 -3.75 -15.11
CA GLU A 607 26.34 -3.18 -15.94
C GLU A 607 26.41 -1.65 -15.82
N ASN A 608 25.26 -0.95 -15.88
CA ASN A 608 25.24 0.49 -15.66
C ASN A 608 25.69 0.86 -14.24
N ALA A 609 25.26 0.10 -13.23
CA ALA A 609 25.71 0.27 -11.85
C ALA A 609 27.24 0.08 -11.71
N MET A 610 27.84 -0.89 -12.40
CA MET A 610 29.30 -1.05 -12.46
C MET A 610 29.96 0.23 -13.00
N HIS A 611 29.45 0.79 -14.09
CA HIS A 611 30.01 2.02 -14.66
C HIS A 611 29.90 3.23 -13.71
N VAL A 612 28.78 3.38 -13.01
CA VAL A 612 28.62 4.43 -12.00
C VAL A 612 29.62 4.24 -10.84
N ALA A 613 29.82 3.01 -10.37
CA ALA A 613 30.83 2.72 -9.35
C ALA A 613 32.26 3.03 -9.83
N LEU A 614 32.59 2.72 -11.09
CA LEU A 614 33.87 3.06 -11.70
C LEU A 614 34.08 4.58 -11.83
N ASP A 615 33.01 5.35 -12.06
CA ASP A 615 33.09 6.81 -12.10
C ASP A 615 33.38 7.40 -10.71
N ILE A 616 32.75 6.87 -9.66
CA ILE A 616 33.05 7.23 -8.27
C ILE A 616 34.54 6.92 -7.96
N LEU A 617 35.04 5.77 -8.39
CA LEU A 617 36.44 5.35 -8.17
C LEU A 617 37.47 6.23 -8.87
N LYS A 618 37.10 7.05 -9.86
CA LYS A 618 38.04 8.03 -10.43
C LYS A 618 38.51 9.05 -9.39
N ASN A 619 37.62 9.41 -8.46
CA ASN A 619 37.92 10.34 -7.36
C ASN A 619 38.38 9.60 -6.09
N PHE A 620 38.04 8.31 -5.95
CA PHE A 620 38.39 7.47 -4.79
C PHE A 620 39.05 6.14 -5.22
N PRO A 621 40.22 6.16 -5.89
CA PRO A 621 40.79 5.00 -6.57
C PRO A 621 41.21 3.84 -5.65
N THR A 622 41.43 4.12 -4.37
CA THR A 622 41.82 3.13 -3.36
C THR A 622 40.65 2.58 -2.56
N HIS A 623 39.40 2.95 -2.88
CA HIS A 623 38.23 2.53 -2.11
C HIS A 623 37.90 1.05 -2.34
N PRO A 624 38.09 0.17 -1.33
CA PRO A 624 37.93 -1.28 -1.52
C PRO A 624 36.46 -1.67 -1.71
N ASP A 625 35.53 -1.12 -0.93
CA ASP A 625 34.13 -1.59 -0.96
C ASP A 625 33.37 -1.13 -2.21
N ILE A 626 33.60 0.09 -2.73
CA ILE A 626 33.07 0.51 -4.04
C ILE A 626 33.67 -0.34 -5.16
N THR A 627 34.96 -0.71 -5.07
CA THR A 627 35.59 -1.63 -6.04
C THR A 627 34.95 -3.02 -6.00
N LEU A 628 34.67 -3.55 -4.81
CA LEU A 628 33.94 -4.82 -4.65
C LEU A 628 32.49 -4.72 -5.12
N TRP A 629 31.84 -3.55 -4.96
CA TRP A 629 30.51 -3.31 -5.50
C TRP A 629 30.54 -3.32 -7.03
N ALA A 630 31.51 -2.64 -7.65
CA ALA A 630 31.73 -2.70 -9.09
C ALA A 630 32.00 -4.14 -9.57
N ALA A 631 32.76 -4.93 -8.81
CA ALA A 631 33.04 -6.33 -9.13
C ALA A 631 31.79 -7.24 -8.99
N ASP A 632 30.96 -7.05 -7.97
CA ASP A 632 29.67 -7.75 -7.81
C ASP A 632 28.70 -7.37 -8.94
N CYS A 633 28.63 -6.08 -9.30
CA CYS A 633 27.89 -5.58 -10.45
C CYS A 633 28.36 -6.26 -11.75
N ALA A 634 29.66 -6.30 -12.00
CA ALA A 634 30.24 -6.97 -13.17
C ALA A 634 29.89 -8.46 -13.21
N ALA A 635 30.03 -9.16 -12.09
CA ALA A 635 29.68 -10.58 -11.97
C ALA A 635 28.20 -10.83 -12.29
N ARG A 636 27.29 -10.01 -11.75
CA ARG A 636 25.84 -10.12 -12.00
C ARG A 636 25.45 -9.75 -13.42
N ALA A 637 26.22 -8.88 -14.08
CA ALA A 637 26.09 -8.58 -15.49
C ALA A 637 26.67 -9.68 -16.41
N GLY A 638 27.33 -10.71 -15.86
CA GLY A 638 28.00 -11.75 -16.63
C GLY A 638 29.37 -11.34 -17.18
N LEU A 639 29.90 -10.19 -16.78
CA LEU A 639 31.22 -9.67 -17.16
C LEU A 639 32.31 -10.26 -16.24
N TRP A 640 32.50 -11.58 -16.30
CA TRP A 640 33.33 -12.32 -15.35
C TRP A 640 34.80 -11.92 -15.37
N ASP A 641 35.37 -11.61 -16.54
CA ASP A 641 36.75 -11.10 -16.64
C ASP A 641 36.93 -9.79 -15.88
N ARG A 642 35.96 -8.88 -16.04
CA ARG A 642 35.97 -7.58 -15.35
C ARG A 642 35.77 -7.73 -13.85
N ALA A 643 34.88 -8.63 -13.43
CA ALA A 643 34.69 -8.97 -12.02
C ALA A 643 35.99 -9.52 -11.39
N LEU A 644 36.70 -10.39 -12.12
CA LEU A 644 37.99 -10.94 -11.70
C LEU A 644 39.06 -9.85 -11.61
N GLU A 645 39.17 -8.98 -12.62
CA GLU A 645 40.12 -7.87 -12.65
C GLU A 645 39.97 -6.93 -11.44
N LEU A 646 38.73 -6.61 -11.07
CA LEU A 646 38.43 -5.70 -9.96
C LEU A 646 38.61 -6.35 -8.57
N ALA A 647 38.20 -7.60 -8.39
CA ALA A 647 38.24 -8.26 -7.08
C ALA A 647 39.59 -8.90 -6.74
N GLN A 648 40.38 -9.31 -7.75
CA GLN A 648 41.63 -10.02 -7.55
C GLN A 648 42.70 -9.20 -6.78
N PRO A 649 42.93 -7.89 -7.04
CA PRO A 649 43.89 -7.10 -6.28
C PRO A 649 43.55 -7.03 -4.78
N ILE A 650 42.26 -6.85 -4.46
CA ILE A 650 41.78 -6.80 -3.07
C ILE A 650 41.98 -8.15 -2.38
N ARG A 651 41.68 -9.27 -3.06
CA ARG A 651 41.94 -10.62 -2.55
C ARG A 651 43.41 -10.84 -2.19
N VAL A 652 44.33 -10.30 -2.99
CA VAL A 652 45.78 -10.45 -2.78
C VAL A 652 46.29 -9.54 -1.67
N GLN A 653 45.79 -8.31 -1.57
CA GLN A 653 46.18 -7.34 -0.55
C GLN A 653 45.63 -7.70 0.84
N ASP A 654 44.43 -8.26 0.92
CA ASP A 654 43.75 -8.59 2.16
C ASP A 654 43.46 -10.11 2.28
N PRO A 655 44.21 -10.83 3.15
CA PRO A 655 43.99 -12.25 3.43
C PRO A 655 42.58 -12.60 3.97
N GLU A 656 41.87 -11.66 4.59
CA GLU A 656 40.56 -11.87 5.19
C GLU A 656 39.39 -11.39 4.31
N ALA A 657 39.66 -10.75 3.16
CA ALA A 657 38.63 -10.24 2.25
C ALA A 657 37.77 -11.36 1.63
N LEU A 658 36.72 -11.77 2.34
CA LEU A 658 35.85 -12.88 1.97
C LEU A 658 35.01 -12.56 0.73
N MET A 659 34.46 -11.35 0.63
CA MET A 659 33.67 -10.90 -0.54
C MET A 659 34.49 -11.00 -1.83
N ALA A 660 35.74 -10.53 -1.80
CA ALA A 660 36.65 -10.62 -2.93
C ALA A 660 36.86 -12.09 -3.36
N ARG A 661 37.08 -13.00 -2.40
CA ARG A 661 37.26 -14.43 -2.68
C ARG A 661 36.01 -15.07 -3.28
N VAL A 662 34.83 -14.71 -2.79
CA VAL A 662 33.55 -15.19 -3.35
C VAL A 662 33.40 -14.76 -4.81
N ILE A 663 33.62 -13.49 -5.11
CA ILE A 663 33.52 -12.95 -6.48
C ILE A 663 34.56 -13.62 -7.38
N VAL A 664 35.81 -13.72 -6.94
CA VAL A 664 36.89 -14.36 -7.70
C VAL A 664 36.61 -15.85 -7.95
N CYS A 665 36.12 -16.59 -6.95
CA CYS A 665 35.76 -18.00 -7.09
C CYS A 665 34.64 -18.19 -8.13
N ARG A 666 33.60 -17.35 -8.07
CA ARG A 666 32.50 -17.34 -9.06
C ARG A 666 33.02 -17.01 -10.46
N ALA A 667 33.77 -15.93 -10.61
CA ALA A 667 34.31 -15.50 -11.90
C ALA A 667 35.24 -16.59 -12.50
N GLN A 668 36.15 -17.17 -11.72
CA GLN A 668 37.02 -18.24 -12.17
C GLN A 668 36.22 -19.49 -12.58
N LYS A 669 35.17 -19.85 -11.85
CA LYS A 669 34.29 -20.95 -12.24
C LYS A 669 33.65 -20.70 -13.60
N GLU A 670 33.01 -19.54 -13.79
CA GLU A 670 32.28 -19.21 -15.01
C GLU A 670 33.21 -19.01 -16.22
N LEU A 671 34.46 -18.58 -15.99
CA LEU A 671 35.53 -18.54 -17.00
C LEU A 671 36.15 -19.92 -17.29
N GLY A 672 35.66 -21.01 -16.68
CA GLY A 672 36.20 -22.36 -16.88
C GLY A 672 37.54 -22.64 -16.19
N LEU A 673 38.03 -21.72 -15.35
CA LEU A 673 39.25 -21.82 -14.55
C LEU A 673 39.02 -22.67 -13.28
N VAL A 674 38.48 -23.88 -13.44
CA VAL A 674 37.99 -24.75 -12.36
C VAL A 674 39.08 -25.04 -11.31
N THR A 675 40.34 -25.20 -11.73
CA THR A 675 41.45 -25.46 -10.80
C THR A 675 41.73 -24.25 -9.89
N GLN A 676 41.73 -23.04 -10.46
CA GLN A 676 41.89 -21.80 -9.69
C GLN A 676 40.68 -21.58 -8.79
N ALA A 677 39.47 -21.79 -9.30
CA ALA A 677 38.23 -21.67 -8.53
C ALA A 677 38.24 -22.61 -7.30
N ARG A 678 38.73 -23.85 -7.44
CA ARG A 678 38.89 -24.76 -6.30
C ARG A 678 39.92 -24.31 -5.28
N LYS A 679 41.03 -23.71 -5.71
CA LYS A 679 42.00 -23.12 -4.77
C LYS A 679 41.37 -21.98 -4.00
N CYS A 680 40.65 -21.10 -4.70
CA CYS A 680 39.91 -20.00 -4.08
C CYS A 680 38.81 -20.52 -3.14
N LEU A 681 38.12 -21.61 -3.49
CA LEU A 681 37.13 -22.25 -2.63
C LEU A 681 37.75 -22.78 -1.33
N ALA A 682 38.95 -23.36 -1.37
CA ALA A 682 39.65 -23.81 -0.16
C ALA A 682 40.05 -22.65 0.76
N GLU A 683 40.38 -21.48 0.20
CA GLU A 683 40.57 -20.26 0.99
C GLU A 683 39.26 -19.83 1.67
N ILE A 684 38.13 -19.89 0.95
CA ILE A 684 36.79 -19.60 1.50
C ILE A 684 36.44 -20.58 2.62
N GLU A 685 36.73 -21.87 2.45
CA GLU A 685 36.52 -22.89 3.49
C GLU A 685 37.28 -22.56 4.77
N THR A 686 38.50 -22.02 4.63
CA THR A 686 39.33 -21.65 5.77
C THR A 686 38.77 -20.42 6.49
N LEU A 687 38.27 -19.43 5.75
CA LEU A 687 37.74 -18.17 6.31
C LEU A 687 36.30 -18.28 6.82
N ALA A 688 35.51 -19.22 6.28
CA ALA A 688 34.09 -19.38 6.55
C ALA A 688 33.71 -20.86 6.64
N ASN A 689 34.44 -21.61 7.48
CA ASN A 689 34.22 -23.04 7.63
C ASN A 689 32.78 -23.34 8.10
N GLY A 690 32.11 -24.30 7.44
CA GLY A 690 30.74 -24.68 7.74
C GLY A 690 29.65 -23.70 7.26
N SER A 691 30.03 -22.62 6.57
CA SER A 691 29.10 -21.63 6.01
C SER A 691 28.28 -22.20 4.85
N LEU A 692 27.00 -21.79 4.76
CA LEU A 692 26.12 -22.03 3.61
C LEU A 692 26.63 -21.38 2.33
N LEU A 693 27.37 -20.27 2.45
CA LEU A 693 28.04 -19.60 1.33
C LEU A 693 29.07 -20.53 0.68
N TYR A 694 29.93 -21.16 1.49
CA TYR A 694 30.90 -22.16 1.04
C TYR A 694 30.17 -23.34 0.38
N GLN A 695 29.18 -23.91 1.06
CA GLN A 695 28.44 -25.08 0.55
C GLN A 695 27.81 -24.80 -0.82
N THR A 696 27.18 -23.63 -0.98
CA THR A 696 26.57 -23.20 -2.24
C THR A 696 27.59 -23.11 -3.37
N LEU A 697 28.77 -22.54 -3.10
CA LEU A 697 29.85 -22.44 -4.10
C LEU A 697 30.44 -23.82 -4.43
N ALA A 698 30.68 -24.65 -3.41
CA ALA A 698 31.23 -25.99 -3.56
C ALA A 698 30.34 -26.88 -4.42
N ASP A 699 29.03 -26.86 -4.18
CA ASP A 699 28.05 -27.64 -4.95
C ASP A 699 27.87 -27.12 -6.38
N SER A 700 28.10 -25.82 -6.61
CA SER A 700 28.05 -25.25 -7.96
C SER A 700 29.24 -25.66 -8.84
N LEU A 701 30.37 -26.07 -8.25
CA LEU A 701 31.55 -26.45 -9.00
C LEU A 701 31.41 -27.87 -9.59
N PRO A 702 31.83 -28.12 -10.85
CA PRO A 702 31.73 -29.43 -11.47
C PRO A 702 32.40 -30.50 -10.60
N LYS A 703 31.75 -31.62 -10.25
CA LYS A 703 32.38 -32.65 -9.41
C LYS A 703 33.57 -33.32 -10.14
N ARG A 704 34.65 -33.66 -9.43
CA ARG A 704 35.70 -34.53 -10.02
C ARG A 704 35.05 -35.86 -10.41
N ARG A 705 35.34 -36.39 -11.60
CA ARG A 705 35.00 -37.76 -12.01
C ARG A 705 35.76 -38.76 -11.11
N LEU A 706 35.31 -38.92 -9.88
CA LEU A 706 35.72 -39.99 -8.98
C LEU A 706 34.45 -40.75 -8.59
N LEU A 707 34.56 -42.07 -8.69
CA LEU A 707 33.52 -43.07 -8.51
C LEU A 707 32.51 -42.70 -7.43
N ARG A 708 31.22 -42.85 -7.77
CA ARG A 708 30.06 -42.82 -6.87
C ARG A 708 30.41 -43.55 -5.57
N ARG A 709 30.70 -42.78 -4.52
CA ARG A 709 30.52 -43.16 -3.14
C ARG A 709 29.63 -42.11 -2.50
N SER A 710 28.51 -42.60 -1.97
CA SER A 710 27.53 -41.85 -1.18
C SER A 710 28.19 -41.22 0.04
N SER A 711 27.65 -40.07 0.46
CA SER A 711 27.83 -39.38 1.76
C SER A 711 28.61 -38.05 1.74
N SER A 712 28.16 -37.07 0.97
CA SER A 712 28.29 -35.65 1.34
C SER A 712 27.03 -34.91 0.87
N SER A 713 26.39 -34.20 1.78
CA SER A 713 25.07 -33.56 1.62
C SER A 713 24.96 -32.76 0.33
N THR A 714 23.96 -33.07 -0.50
CA THR A 714 23.61 -32.27 -1.69
C THR A 714 22.82 -31.04 -1.26
N LEU A 715 23.13 -29.84 -1.77
CA LEU A 715 22.52 -28.54 -1.40
C LEU A 715 21.02 -28.61 -1.07
N TRP A 716 20.20 -29.24 -1.92
CA TRP A 716 18.75 -29.33 -1.77
C TRP A 716 18.28 -30.01 -0.47
N GLN A 717 19.12 -30.84 0.17
CA GLN A 717 18.80 -31.50 1.43
C GLN A 717 18.65 -30.52 2.60
N ARG A 718 19.20 -29.29 2.49
CA ARG A 718 19.06 -28.25 3.52
C ARG A 718 17.60 -27.86 3.81
N TRP A 719 16.69 -28.18 2.90
CA TRP A 719 15.26 -27.86 3.00
C TRP A 719 14.40 -28.98 3.57
N ILE A 720 14.97 -30.16 3.85
CA ILE A 720 14.23 -31.35 4.28
C ILE A 720 14.71 -31.77 5.66
N ASP A 721 13.78 -31.87 6.60
CA ASP A 721 14.03 -32.52 7.88
C ASP A 721 13.82 -34.04 7.70
N GLY A 722 14.92 -34.80 7.69
CA GLY A 722 14.90 -36.26 7.66
C GLY A 722 15.37 -36.89 6.34
N PRO A 723 15.18 -38.22 6.18
CA PRO A 723 15.66 -38.94 5.01
C PRO A 723 14.90 -38.52 3.75
N ALA A 724 15.63 -38.46 2.64
CA ALA A 724 15.07 -38.23 1.31
C ALA A 724 15.85 -39.05 0.28
N ALA A 725 15.14 -39.54 -0.73
CA ALA A 725 15.72 -40.27 -1.85
C ALA A 725 15.77 -39.38 -3.09
N LEU A 726 16.84 -39.51 -3.87
CA LEU A 726 17.01 -38.91 -5.19
C LEU A 726 17.15 -40.03 -6.22
N ILE A 727 16.28 -40.00 -7.23
CA ILE A 727 16.36 -40.85 -8.42
C ILE A 727 16.55 -39.91 -9.61
N GLU A 728 17.70 -40.01 -10.27
CA GLU A 728 18.04 -39.17 -11.42
C GLU A 728 17.97 -40.01 -12.70
N GLY A 729 17.10 -39.60 -13.62
CA GLY A 729 16.91 -40.24 -14.92
C GLY A 729 18.12 -40.11 -15.84
N SER A 730 18.25 -41.06 -16.76
CA SER A 730 19.39 -41.14 -17.70
C SER A 730 19.25 -40.25 -18.95
N ARG A 731 18.05 -39.73 -19.22
CA ARG A 731 17.64 -38.95 -20.40
C ARG A 731 17.00 -37.62 -20.01
N ILE A 732 17.51 -36.98 -18.95
CA ILE A 732 17.11 -35.61 -18.60
C ILE A 732 17.67 -34.68 -19.67
N GLU A 733 16.79 -33.94 -20.34
CA GLU A 733 17.17 -32.95 -21.36
C GLU A 733 17.92 -31.77 -20.75
N ASP A 734 18.97 -31.32 -21.43
CA ASP A 734 19.67 -30.08 -21.06
C ASP A 734 18.91 -28.89 -21.66
N CYS A 735 18.26 -28.11 -20.79
CA CYS A 735 17.41 -27.01 -21.18
C CYS A 735 17.58 -25.84 -20.22
N ASP A 736 17.60 -24.61 -20.77
CA ASP A 736 17.66 -23.39 -19.96
C ASP A 736 16.49 -23.28 -18.98
N THR A 737 15.38 -23.98 -19.21
CA THR A 737 14.19 -23.95 -18.35
C THR A 737 14.02 -25.25 -17.59
N SER A 738 13.92 -25.14 -16.27
CA SER A 738 13.53 -26.23 -15.38
C SER A 738 12.11 -26.02 -14.87
N VAL A 739 11.33 -27.09 -14.81
CA VAL A 739 10.00 -27.11 -14.19
C VAL A 739 10.03 -28.01 -12.96
N VAL A 740 9.74 -27.41 -11.82
CA VAL A 740 9.58 -28.10 -10.55
C VAL A 740 8.11 -28.49 -10.38
N VAL A 741 7.83 -29.80 -10.41
CA VAL A 741 6.49 -30.35 -10.20
C VAL A 741 6.31 -30.67 -8.71
N LEU A 742 5.34 -30.02 -8.08
CA LEU A 742 5.04 -30.17 -6.65
C LEU A 742 4.02 -31.29 -6.42
N SER A 743 4.40 -32.30 -5.65
CA SER A 743 3.58 -33.47 -5.33
C SER A 743 3.49 -33.70 -3.82
N LEU A 744 2.28 -33.97 -3.32
CA LEU A 744 2.01 -34.31 -1.92
C LEU A 744 1.24 -35.63 -1.83
N GLY A 745 1.86 -36.67 -1.29
CA GLY A 745 1.25 -37.98 -1.08
C GLY A 745 1.07 -38.82 -2.35
N ALA A 746 1.87 -38.56 -3.40
CA ALA A 746 1.82 -39.26 -4.68
C ALA A 746 0.42 -39.31 -5.34
N PRO A 747 -0.22 -38.17 -5.64
CA PRO A 747 -1.50 -38.12 -6.32
C PRO A 747 -1.35 -38.63 -7.77
N ILE A 748 -2.37 -39.31 -8.30
CA ILE A 748 -2.33 -39.90 -9.66
C ILE A 748 -2.19 -38.81 -10.74
N GLU A 749 -2.72 -37.63 -10.47
CA GLU A 749 -2.73 -36.46 -11.35
C GLU A 749 -1.32 -35.97 -11.73
N VAL A 750 -0.30 -36.31 -10.93
CA VAL A 750 1.11 -35.99 -11.24
C VAL A 750 1.56 -36.57 -12.58
N ILE A 751 0.93 -37.66 -13.05
CA ILE A 751 1.17 -38.24 -14.38
C ILE A 751 0.84 -37.22 -15.47
N ASP A 752 -0.37 -36.68 -15.45
CA ASP A 752 -0.85 -35.71 -16.46
C ASP A 752 0.03 -34.46 -16.49
N ALA A 753 0.47 -34.00 -15.30
CA ALA A 753 1.38 -32.87 -15.17
C ALA A 753 2.72 -33.13 -15.89
N VAL A 754 3.35 -34.28 -15.64
CA VAL A 754 4.64 -34.67 -16.26
C VAL A 754 4.47 -34.92 -17.76
N GLU A 755 3.42 -35.61 -18.18
CA GLU A 755 3.14 -35.85 -19.60
C GLU A 755 2.95 -34.55 -20.38
N SER A 756 2.21 -33.58 -19.82
CA SER A 756 2.00 -32.29 -20.47
C SER A 756 3.29 -31.49 -20.69
N LEU A 757 4.31 -31.72 -19.85
CA LEU A 757 5.65 -31.13 -19.99
C LEU A 757 6.49 -31.85 -21.04
N LEU A 758 6.42 -33.19 -21.08
CA LEU A 758 7.13 -34.01 -22.08
C LEU A 758 6.58 -33.80 -23.50
N GLN A 759 5.32 -33.38 -23.62
CA GLN A 759 4.66 -33.07 -24.90
C GLN A 759 4.96 -31.67 -25.43
N GLN A 760 5.72 -30.84 -24.70
CA GLN A 760 6.06 -29.49 -25.15
C GLN A 760 7.04 -29.51 -26.34
N SER A 761 6.92 -28.52 -27.23
CA SER A 761 7.83 -28.38 -28.38
C SER A 761 9.28 -28.08 -27.98
N VAL A 762 9.50 -27.68 -26.74
CA VAL A 762 10.79 -27.64 -26.04
C VAL A 762 10.58 -28.33 -24.70
N VAL A 763 11.18 -29.50 -24.50
CA VAL A 763 11.04 -30.25 -23.24
C VAL A 763 11.93 -29.59 -22.18
N PRO A 764 11.37 -29.12 -21.05
CA PRO A 764 12.17 -28.54 -19.98
C PRO A 764 12.87 -29.63 -19.16
N GLU A 765 13.84 -29.23 -18.33
CA GLU A 765 14.33 -30.10 -17.26
C GLU A 765 13.22 -30.31 -16.21
N ILE A 766 12.77 -31.55 -16.00
CA ILE A 766 11.65 -31.84 -15.09
C ILE A 766 12.19 -32.36 -13.75
N THR A 767 11.88 -31.66 -12.66
CA THR A 767 12.17 -32.11 -11.29
C THR A 767 10.87 -32.31 -10.52
N VAL A 768 10.54 -33.56 -10.20
CA VAL A 768 9.38 -33.93 -9.38
C VAL A 768 9.81 -33.97 -7.91
N VAL A 769 9.17 -33.16 -7.07
CA VAL A 769 9.39 -33.14 -5.62
C VAL A 769 8.14 -33.68 -4.95
N ASN A 770 8.23 -34.93 -4.47
CA ASN A 770 7.17 -35.59 -3.71
C ASN A 770 7.46 -35.55 -2.21
N SER A 771 6.44 -35.22 -1.42
CA SER A 771 6.53 -35.22 0.05
C SER A 771 5.32 -35.89 0.68
N GLY A 772 5.42 -36.31 1.94
CA GLY A 772 4.31 -36.94 2.67
C GLY A 772 4.03 -38.39 2.28
N GLY A 773 5.00 -39.09 1.68
CA GLY A 773 4.90 -40.52 1.32
C GLY A 773 4.14 -40.81 0.02
N GLY A 774 3.57 -42.02 -0.07
CA GLY A 774 2.89 -42.56 -1.26
C GLY A 774 3.84 -43.24 -2.26
N ASP A 775 3.29 -44.03 -3.19
CA ASP A 775 4.07 -44.76 -4.20
C ASP A 775 4.38 -43.91 -5.45
N ILE A 776 5.08 -42.80 -5.24
CA ILE A 776 5.47 -41.93 -6.37
C ILE A 776 6.48 -42.63 -7.31
N ILE A 777 7.28 -43.56 -6.78
CA ILE A 777 8.28 -44.30 -7.56
C ILE A 777 7.57 -45.20 -8.57
N GLY A 778 6.51 -45.91 -8.14
CA GLY A 778 5.65 -46.70 -9.02
C GLY A 778 4.94 -45.84 -10.05
N LEU A 779 4.31 -44.74 -9.63
CA LEU A 779 3.59 -43.83 -10.55
C LEU A 779 4.51 -43.23 -11.63
N MET A 780 5.74 -42.87 -11.27
CA MET A 780 6.70 -42.24 -12.18
C MET A 780 7.61 -43.25 -12.90
N ALA A 781 7.45 -44.55 -12.69
CA ALA A 781 8.26 -45.58 -13.33
C ALA A 781 8.32 -45.45 -14.87
N PRO A 782 7.21 -45.13 -15.59
CA PRO A 782 7.24 -44.95 -17.05
C PRO A 782 8.08 -43.74 -17.51
N TYR A 783 8.17 -42.70 -16.69
CA TYR A 783 8.85 -41.43 -17.03
C TYR A 783 10.22 -41.28 -16.35
N ARG A 784 10.64 -42.28 -15.55
CA ARG A 784 11.81 -42.23 -14.66
C ARG A 784 13.10 -41.77 -15.36
N ASP A 785 13.27 -42.14 -16.63
CA ASP A 785 14.47 -41.83 -17.39
C ASP A 785 14.51 -40.35 -17.82
N HIS A 786 13.36 -39.68 -17.87
CA HIS A 786 13.23 -38.29 -18.33
C HIS A 786 13.11 -37.26 -17.19
N ILE A 787 13.07 -37.69 -15.94
CA ILE A 787 12.84 -36.81 -14.79
C ILE A 787 13.93 -36.94 -13.72
N ARG A 788 14.04 -35.90 -12.88
CA ARG A 788 14.66 -36.00 -11.56
C ARG A 788 13.56 -36.13 -10.50
N LEU A 789 13.55 -37.24 -9.77
CA LEU A 789 12.57 -37.49 -8.72
C LEU A 789 13.24 -37.39 -7.34
N ILE A 790 12.73 -36.47 -6.50
CA ILE A 790 13.08 -36.35 -5.09
C ILE A 790 11.85 -36.73 -4.28
N THR A 791 12.00 -37.65 -3.33
CA THR A 791 10.89 -38.09 -2.47
C THR A 791 11.29 -38.20 -1.00
N THR A 792 10.38 -37.84 -0.11
CA THR A 792 10.52 -37.96 1.35
C THR A 792 9.18 -38.27 2.00
N ASP A 793 9.21 -39.03 3.10
CA ASP A 793 8.03 -39.31 3.92
C ASP A 793 7.60 -38.09 4.76
N THR A 794 8.53 -37.16 5.01
CA THR A 794 8.23 -35.90 5.71
C THR A 794 7.36 -35.02 4.83
N ARG A 795 6.25 -34.52 5.37
CA ARG A 795 5.41 -33.55 4.66
C ARG A 795 6.12 -32.21 4.54
N LEU A 796 6.21 -31.69 3.31
CA LEU A 796 6.72 -30.35 3.04
C LEU A 796 5.56 -29.39 2.71
N TYR A 797 5.70 -28.13 3.10
CA TYR A 797 4.86 -27.06 2.55
C TYR A 797 5.39 -26.62 1.18
N ALA A 798 4.54 -25.96 0.39
CA ALA A 798 4.84 -25.62 -0.99
C ALA A 798 6.14 -24.80 -1.14
N GLY A 799 6.45 -23.91 -0.20
CA GLY A 799 7.69 -23.14 -0.23
C GLY A 799 8.94 -24.02 -0.09
N ALA A 800 8.94 -24.94 0.87
CA ALA A 800 10.04 -25.89 1.03
C ALA A 800 10.21 -26.81 -0.19
N ALA A 801 9.10 -27.35 -0.71
CA ALA A 801 9.14 -28.21 -1.89
C ALA A 801 9.66 -27.48 -3.15
N ARG A 802 9.31 -26.19 -3.33
CA ARG A 802 9.88 -25.35 -4.40
C ARG A 802 11.39 -25.17 -4.21
N ASN A 803 11.85 -24.87 -3.00
CA ASN A 803 13.27 -24.66 -2.72
C ASN A 803 14.12 -25.91 -2.97
N VAL A 804 13.60 -27.10 -2.63
CA VAL A 804 14.22 -28.39 -2.98
C VAL A 804 14.42 -28.49 -4.50
N GLY A 805 13.37 -28.20 -5.28
CA GLY A 805 13.43 -28.25 -6.74
C GLY A 805 14.35 -27.19 -7.35
N ILE A 806 14.41 -25.97 -6.78
CA ILE A 806 15.33 -24.91 -7.22
C ILE A 806 16.77 -25.41 -7.08
N ASP A 807 17.15 -25.92 -5.92
CA ASP A 807 18.53 -26.36 -5.66
C ASP A 807 18.90 -27.64 -6.42
N ALA A 808 17.93 -28.50 -6.72
CA ALA A 808 18.16 -29.75 -7.44
C ALA A 808 18.21 -29.60 -8.97
N SER A 809 17.67 -28.50 -9.51
CA SER A 809 17.61 -28.22 -10.95
C SER A 809 18.81 -27.39 -11.42
N LYS A 810 19.11 -27.45 -12.72
CA LYS A 810 20.26 -26.79 -13.35
C LYS A 810 19.89 -25.66 -14.31
N GLY A 811 18.68 -25.68 -14.86
CA GLY A 811 18.21 -24.65 -15.79
C GLY A 811 18.33 -23.24 -15.20
N ARG A 812 18.65 -22.29 -16.08
CA ARG A 812 18.77 -20.86 -15.77
C ARG A 812 17.43 -20.26 -15.32
N TYR A 813 16.32 -20.71 -15.91
CA TYR A 813 14.97 -20.25 -15.62
C TYR A 813 14.21 -21.34 -14.89
N VAL A 814 13.61 -21.04 -13.74
CA VAL A 814 12.89 -22.01 -12.92
C VAL A 814 11.41 -21.68 -12.90
N SER A 815 10.56 -22.65 -13.27
CA SER A 815 9.11 -22.57 -13.21
C SER A 815 8.54 -23.65 -12.30
N PHE A 816 7.26 -23.51 -11.92
CA PHE A 816 6.59 -24.38 -10.97
C PHE A 816 5.25 -24.84 -11.51
N LEU A 817 4.95 -26.13 -11.34
CA LEU A 817 3.68 -26.73 -11.71
C LEU A 817 3.15 -27.55 -10.52
N ALA A 818 1.87 -27.39 -10.19
CA ALA A 818 1.22 -28.25 -9.20
C ALA A 818 0.80 -29.57 -9.87
N SER A 819 0.73 -30.66 -9.10
CA SER A 819 0.34 -31.97 -9.63
C SER A 819 -1.08 -32.02 -10.21
N ASP A 820 -1.96 -31.07 -9.87
CA ASP A 820 -3.32 -30.93 -10.38
C ASP A 820 -3.44 -29.93 -11.53
N CYS A 821 -2.31 -29.63 -12.20
CA CYS A 821 -2.24 -28.70 -13.31
C CYS A 821 -1.50 -29.30 -14.52
N THR A 822 -1.91 -28.90 -15.72
CA THR A 822 -1.21 -29.20 -16.98
C THR A 822 -0.85 -27.91 -17.71
N VAL A 823 0.20 -27.94 -18.54
CA VAL A 823 0.59 -26.79 -19.36
C VAL A 823 0.00 -26.89 -20.77
N CYS A 824 -0.49 -25.78 -21.31
CA CYS A 824 -0.95 -25.73 -22.71
C CYS A 824 0.22 -25.77 -23.69
N ALA A 825 -0.08 -26.00 -24.98
CA ALA A 825 0.93 -25.89 -26.04
C ALA A 825 1.59 -24.50 -26.04
N GLU A 826 2.87 -24.43 -26.44
CA GLU A 826 3.69 -23.22 -26.50
C GLU A 826 4.05 -22.55 -25.16
N ASN A 827 3.63 -23.10 -24.01
CA ASN A 827 3.90 -22.51 -22.69
C ASN A 827 5.41 -22.37 -22.42
N ILE A 828 6.16 -23.47 -22.52
CA ILE A 828 7.59 -23.49 -22.19
C ILE A 828 8.40 -22.67 -23.21
N ARG A 829 8.12 -22.82 -24.50
CA ARG A 829 8.79 -22.07 -25.58
C ARG A 829 8.60 -20.56 -25.42
N THR A 830 7.38 -20.11 -25.11
CA THR A 830 7.08 -18.69 -24.95
C THR A 830 7.77 -18.11 -23.72
N ARG A 831 7.76 -18.83 -22.59
CA ARG A 831 8.54 -18.44 -21.39
C ARG A 831 10.03 -18.29 -21.70
N GLN A 832 10.61 -19.29 -22.37
CA GLN A 832 12.02 -19.27 -22.72
C GLN A 832 12.36 -18.11 -23.66
N LYS A 833 11.49 -17.81 -24.63
CA LYS A 833 11.65 -16.65 -25.51
C LYS A 833 11.70 -15.34 -24.71
N LEU A 834 10.69 -15.09 -23.86
CA LEU A 834 10.62 -13.86 -23.06
C LEU A 834 11.80 -13.72 -22.10
N HIS A 835 12.21 -14.81 -21.46
CA HIS A 835 13.38 -14.80 -20.59
C HIS A 835 14.68 -14.51 -21.35
N ARG A 836 14.86 -15.07 -22.57
CA ARG A 836 16.00 -14.76 -23.44
C ARG A 836 15.99 -13.31 -23.94
N GLN A 837 14.83 -12.68 -23.99
CA GLN A 837 14.67 -11.25 -24.26
C GLN A 837 14.96 -10.37 -23.02
N GLY A 838 15.35 -10.96 -21.88
CA GLY A 838 15.75 -10.24 -20.68
C GLY A 838 14.71 -10.23 -19.55
N ALA A 839 13.51 -10.78 -19.77
CA ALA A 839 12.51 -10.86 -18.71
C ALA A 839 13.06 -11.68 -17.53
N ARG A 840 13.06 -11.11 -16.32
CA ARG A 840 13.51 -11.82 -15.12
C ARG A 840 12.38 -12.60 -14.43
N ALA A 841 11.13 -12.22 -14.68
CA ALA A 841 9.94 -12.89 -14.17
C ALA A 841 8.84 -12.92 -15.24
N VAL A 842 8.25 -14.09 -15.46
CA VAL A 842 7.18 -14.30 -16.46
C VAL A 842 6.00 -15.02 -15.82
N SER A 843 4.81 -14.45 -15.91
CA SER A 843 3.59 -15.00 -15.31
C SER A 843 2.81 -15.93 -16.24
N ALA A 844 1.85 -16.68 -15.69
CA ALA A 844 0.93 -17.51 -16.46
C ALA A 844 -0.54 -17.19 -16.16
N PHE A 845 -1.33 -17.33 -17.22
CA PHE A 845 -2.79 -17.41 -17.14
C PHE A 845 -3.23 -18.80 -16.68
N VAL A 846 -4.40 -18.84 -16.04
CA VAL A 846 -5.03 -20.06 -15.55
C VAL A 846 -6.42 -20.20 -16.17
N GLU A 847 -6.69 -21.37 -16.74
CA GLU A 847 -7.99 -21.75 -17.27
C GLU A 847 -8.44 -23.09 -16.62
N PRO A 848 -9.75 -23.35 -16.51
CA PRO A 848 -10.23 -24.66 -16.06
C PRO A 848 -9.85 -25.75 -17.08
N GLU A 849 -9.56 -26.96 -16.59
CA GLU A 849 -9.26 -28.12 -17.44
C GLU A 849 -10.42 -28.49 -18.36
N THR A 850 -11.66 -28.42 -17.83
CA THR A 850 -12.89 -28.68 -18.58
C THR A 850 -13.81 -27.47 -18.47
N PRO A 851 -13.67 -26.44 -19.34
CA PRO A 851 -14.49 -25.24 -19.31
C PRO A 851 -16.00 -25.50 -19.42
N GLU A 852 -16.38 -26.59 -20.10
CA GLU A 852 -17.77 -27.03 -20.27
C GLU A 852 -18.38 -27.52 -18.95
N ASN A 853 -17.56 -27.90 -17.97
CA ASN A 853 -18.03 -28.23 -16.63
C ASN A 853 -18.33 -26.95 -15.85
N ILE A 854 -19.61 -26.73 -15.57
CA ILE A 854 -20.08 -25.51 -14.92
C ILE A 854 -19.46 -25.27 -13.54
N HIS A 855 -19.18 -26.33 -12.77
CA HIS A 855 -18.56 -26.21 -11.45
C HIS A 855 -17.10 -25.81 -11.53
N GLN A 856 -16.36 -26.28 -12.53
CA GLN A 856 -14.99 -25.83 -12.77
C GLN A 856 -14.96 -24.36 -13.21
N SER A 857 -15.87 -23.96 -14.09
CA SER A 857 -16.00 -22.57 -14.53
C SER A 857 -16.37 -21.61 -13.39
N LEU A 858 -17.30 -22.01 -12.50
CA LEU A 858 -17.61 -21.28 -11.26
C LEU A 858 -16.38 -21.15 -10.33
N ALA A 859 -15.62 -22.24 -10.16
CA ALA A 859 -14.39 -22.22 -9.36
C ALA A 859 -13.36 -21.26 -9.94
N ALA A 860 -13.14 -21.29 -11.26
CA ALA A 860 -12.22 -20.41 -11.96
C ALA A 860 -12.61 -18.94 -11.81
N LEU A 861 -13.90 -18.59 -11.96
CA LEU A 861 -14.42 -17.23 -11.75
C LEU A 861 -14.18 -16.74 -10.32
N LEU A 862 -14.41 -17.59 -9.32
CA LEU A 862 -14.30 -17.22 -7.91
C LEU A 862 -12.85 -17.11 -7.41
N LEU A 863 -11.97 -18.03 -7.86
CA LEU A 863 -10.62 -18.17 -7.34
C LEU A 863 -9.55 -17.48 -8.19
N HIS A 864 -9.76 -17.39 -9.50
CA HIS A 864 -8.74 -17.01 -10.47
C HIS A 864 -9.26 -16.11 -11.61
N SER A 865 -10.36 -15.39 -11.38
CA SER A 865 -10.94 -14.47 -12.37
C SER A 865 -9.95 -13.45 -12.92
N SER A 866 -9.06 -12.92 -12.07
CA SER A 866 -8.00 -11.98 -12.44
C SER A 866 -6.79 -12.60 -13.14
N ARG A 867 -6.79 -13.93 -13.31
CA ARG A 867 -5.74 -14.73 -13.95
C ARG A 867 -6.24 -15.37 -15.24
N SER A 868 -7.39 -14.94 -15.76
CA SER A 868 -7.90 -15.38 -17.06
C SER A 868 -7.21 -14.60 -18.20
N PRO A 869 -6.96 -15.21 -19.37
CA PRO A 869 -6.45 -14.48 -20.54
C PRO A 869 -7.32 -13.26 -20.91
N ASN A 870 -8.64 -13.37 -20.71
CA ASN A 870 -9.61 -12.33 -21.09
C ASN A 870 -9.75 -11.19 -20.07
N SER A 871 -9.06 -11.26 -18.92
CA SER A 871 -9.25 -10.31 -17.81
C SER A 871 -8.13 -9.25 -17.70
N MET A 872 -7.53 -8.81 -18.82
CA MET A 872 -6.30 -7.98 -18.82
C MET A 872 -6.40 -6.68 -17.99
N VAL A 873 -7.60 -6.08 -17.90
CA VAL A 873 -7.87 -4.86 -17.13
C VAL A 873 -7.94 -5.11 -15.60
N PHE A 874 -8.07 -6.37 -15.16
CA PHE A 874 -8.18 -6.78 -13.75
C PHE A 874 -6.94 -7.49 -13.20
N GLN A 875 -5.86 -7.55 -13.99
CA GLN A 875 -4.68 -8.31 -13.62
C GLN A 875 -3.87 -7.54 -12.55
N ASP A 876 -4.24 -7.68 -11.29
CA ASP A 876 -3.37 -7.31 -10.16
C ASP A 876 -2.59 -8.55 -9.65
N GLN A 877 -2.79 -9.70 -10.29
CA GLN A 877 -2.44 -11.03 -9.78
C GLN A 877 -1.57 -11.82 -10.78
N ASN A 878 -0.39 -11.30 -11.10
CA ASN A 878 0.64 -12.06 -11.84
C ASN A 878 1.21 -13.17 -10.95
N TYR A 879 0.79 -14.43 -11.18
CA TYR A 879 1.18 -15.63 -10.42
C TYR A 879 1.64 -16.74 -11.36
N SER A 880 2.02 -17.91 -10.80
CA SER A 880 2.60 -19.03 -11.54
C SER A 880 3.82 -18.59 -12.36
N LEU A 881 4.75 -17.95 -11.65
CA LEU A 881 5.93 -17.32 -12.24
C LEU A 881 6.95 -18.37 -12.71
N SER A 882 7.58 -18.12 -13.85
CA SER A 882 8.94 -18.59 -14.13
C SER A 882 9.90 -17.44 -13.83
N LEU A 883 11.01 -17.75 -13.18
CA LEU A 883 11.97 -16.78 -12.66
C LEU A 883 13.36 -17.10 -13.20
N ASP A 884 14.12 -16.08 -13.60
CA ASP A 884 15.57 -16.22 -13.75
C ASP A 884 16.18 -16.56 -12.39
N ARG A 885 17.10 -17.52 -12.34
CA ARG A 885 17.68 -18.04 -11.10
C ARG A 885 18.34 -16.94 -10.25
N SER A 886 18.84 -15.87 -10.87
CA SER A 886 19.37 -14.69 -10.16
C SER A 886 18.35 -14.04 -9.22
N VAL A 887 17.05 -14.18 -9.50
CA VAL A 887 15.98 -13.62 -8.66
C VAL A 887 16.03 -14.21 -7.24
N PHE A 888 16.38 -15.49 -7.07
CA PHE A 888 16.49 -16.09 -5.73
C PHE A 888 17.71 -15.57 -4.97
N GLU A 889 18.79 -15.20 -5.66
CA GLU A 889 19.95 -14.53 -5.03
C GLU A 889 19.63 -13.10 -4.61
N ASP A 890 18.79 -12.40 -5.39
CA ASP A 890 18.46 -11.01 -5.15
C ASP A 890 17.31 -10.77 -4.19
N PHE A 891 16.34 -11.67 -4.14
CA PHE A 891 15.07 -11.47 -3.42
C PHE A 891 14.75 -12.57 -2.42
N GLY A 892 15.51 -13.67 -2.47
CA GLY A 892 15.42 -14.79 -1.56
C GLY A 892 14.53 -15.93 -2.02
N TYR A 893 14.52 -16.99 -1.24
CA TYR A 893 13.78 -18.24 -1.48
C TYR A 893 12.35 -18.19 -0.89
N PHE A 894 11.55 -19.22 -1.14
CA PHE A 894 10.18 -19.31 -0.61
C PHE A 894 10.17 -19.69 0.89
N PRO A 895 9.41 -19.01 1.76
CA PRO A 895 9.29 -19.38 3.18
C PRO A 895 8.89 -20.85 3.36
N THR A 896 9.66 -21.59 4.16
CA THR A 896 9.51 -23.05 4.29
C THR A 896 8.42 -23.47 5.28
N GLY A 897 8.10 -22.61 6.25
CA GLY A 897 7.09 -22.85 7.28
C GLY A 897 5.71 -22.27 6.95
N MET A 898 5.56 -21.49 5.86
CA MET A 898 4.27 -20.95 5.46
C MET A 898 3.39 -22.02 4.83
N ARG A 899 2.19 -22.20 5.38
CA ARG A 899 1.19 -23.13 4.86
C ARG A 899 0.51 -22.63 3.58
N ILE A 900 0.32 -21.31 3.47
CA ILE A 900 -0.28 -20.62 2.32
C ILE A 900 0.31 -19.22 2.20
N GLY A 901 0.50 -18.74 0.97
CA GLY A 901 0.94 -17.37 0.68
C GLY A 901 2.45 -17.23 0.52
N GLU A 902 3.19 -18.33 0.46
CA GLU A 902 4.63 -18.34 0.19
C GLU A 902 4.98 -17.71 -1.17
N ASP A 903 4.12 -17.89 -2.18
CA ASP A 903 4.26 -17.29 -3.50
C ASP A 903 3.96 -15.79 -3.47
N THR A 904 3.01 -15.38 -2.63
CA THR A 904 2.66 -13.99 -2.36
C THR A 904 3.77 -13.30 -1.60
N TYR A 905 4.44 -13.99 -0.66
CA TYR A 905 5.62 -13.47 0.03
C TYR A 905 6.73 -13.09 -0.97
N LEU A 906 7.08 -14.01 -1.87
CA LEU A 906 8.08 -13.72 -2.91
C LEU A 906 7.57 -12.66 -3.89
N LYS A 907 6.36 -12.78 -4.43
CA LYS A 907 5.79 -11.79 -5.36
C LYS A 907 5.81 -10.37 -4.76
N ASN A 908 5.49 -10.23 -3.48
CA ASN A 908 5.53 -8.94 -2.78
C ASN A 908 6.96 -8.37 -2.71
N SER A 909 7.99 -9.21 -2.59
CA SER A 909 9.37 -8.75 -2.65
C SER A 909 9.81 -8.35 -4.07
N LEU A 910 9.21 -8.93 -5.12
CA LEU A 910 9.48 -8.56 -6.52
C LEU A 910 8.74 -7.28 -6.96
N THR A 911 7.61 -6.98 -6.33
CA THR A 911 6.70 -5.89 -6.76
C THR A 911 7.40 -4.54 -6.69
N GLY A 912 7.38 -3.79 -7.79
CA GLY A 912 8.08 -2.50 -7.94
C GLY A 912 9.60 -2.61 -8.07
N GLN A 913 10.16 -3.83 -8.16
CA GLN A 913 11.60 -4.08 -8.26
C GLN A 913 11.99 -4.89 -9.50
N ILE A 914 11.06 -5.66 -10.07
CA ILE A 914 11.20 -6.37 -11.35
C ILE A 914 9.89 -6.26 -12.13
N GLU A 915 9.97 -6.06 -13.45
CA GLU A 915 8.81 -6.16 -14.34
C GLU A 915 8.40 -7.62 -14.50
N ILE A 916 7.12 -7.92 -14.21
CA ILE A 916 6.56 -9.27 -14.41
C ILE A 916 5.84 -9.30 -15.75
N VAL A 917 6.51 -9.88 -16.75
CA VAL A 917 6.00 -9.99 -18.12
C VAL A 917 4.92 -11.07 -18.21
N SER A 918 3.92 -10.86 -19.05
CA SER A 918 2.82 -11.81 -19.24
C SER A 918 2.48 -11.92 -20.73
N ASP A 919 2.12 -13.12 -21.18
CA ASP A 919 1.76 -13.40 -22.57
C ASP A 919 0.57 -14.38 -22.60
N PRO A 920 -0.50 -14.10 -23.37
CA PRO A 920 -1.73 -14.90 -23.39
C PRO A 920 -1.51 -16.35 -23.86
N ARG A 921 -0.38 -16.66 -24.50
CA ARG A 921 -0.01 -18.03 -24.89
C ARG A 921 0.48 -18.86 -23.70
N ILE A 922 0.94 -18.21 -22.62
CA ILE A 922 1.44 -18.90 -21.42
C ILE A 922 0.25 -19.25 -20.51
N ARG A 923 -0.33 -20.42 -20.76
CA ARG A 923 -1.54 -20.90 -20.08
C ARG A 923 -1.31 -22.21 -19.34
N ILE A 924 -1.91 -22.30 -18.16
CA ILE A 924 -1.95 -23.49 -17.32
C ILE A 924 -3.42 -23.88 -17.16
N ARG A 925 -3.72 -25.17 -17.34
CA ARG A 925 -5.02 -25.74 -17.01
C ARG A 925 -5.00 -26.26 -15.60
N HIS A 926 -5.96 -25.83 -14.79
CA HIS A 926 -6.12 -26.28 -13.41
C HIS A 926 -7.32 -27.22 -13.32
N ARG A 927 -7.13 -28.40 -12.69
CA ARG A 927 -8.19 -29.35 -12.42
C ARG A 927 -9.02 -28.91 -11.21
N TYR A 928 -10.10 -28.17 -11.47
CA TYR A 928 -11.02 -27.76 -10.41
C TYR A 928 -11.98 -28.89 -10.03
N PRO A 929 -12.65 -28.81 -8.86
CA PRO A 929 -13.70 -29.76 -8.49
C PRO A 929 -14.82 -29.82 -9.54
N GLY A 930 -15.08 -31.00 -10.10
CA GLY A 930 -16.07 -31.22 -11.17
C GLY A 930 -17.52 -31.41 -10.71
N SER A 931 -17.80 -31.31 -9.40
CA SER A 931 -19.16 -31.47 -8.82
C SER A 931 -19.46 -30.40 -7.77
N ALA A 932 -20.75 -30.06 -7.60
CA ALA A 932 -21.19 -29.07 -6.62
C ALA A 932 -20.72 -29.37 -5.19
N THR A 933 -20.77 -30.64 -4.77
CA THR A 933 -20.35 -31.06 -3.43
C THR A 933 -18.85 -30.87 -3.23
N ALA A 934 -18.04 -31.30 -4.21
CA ALA A 934 -16.59 -31.14 -4.13
C ALA A 934 -16.17 -29.67 -4.19
N LEU A 935 -16.86 -28.86 -5.01
CA LEU A 935 -16.64 -27.42 -5.10
C LEU A 935 -16.90 -26.71 -3.76
N ARG A 936 -18.06 -26.96 -3.13
CA ARG A 936 -18.38 -26.37 -1.81
C ARG A 936 -17.33 -26.74 -0.75
N GLN A 937 -16.88 -27.98 -0.74
CA GLN A 937 -15.84 -28.44 0.18
C GLN A 937 -14.49 -27.74 -0.07
N ASP A 938 -14.10 -27.57 -1.33
CA ASP A 938 -12.86 -26.86 -1.70
C ASP A 938 -12.93 -25.38 -1.31
N ILE A 939 -14.02 -24.68 -1.65
CA ILE A 939 -14.22 -23.28 -1.27
C ILE A 939 -14.19 -23.10 0.25
N ALA A 940 -14.86 -23.97 1.01
CA ALA A 940 -14.82 -23.93 2.47
C ALA A 940 -13.39 -24.14 3.03
N LYS A 941 -12.62 -25.09 2.47
CA LYS A 941 -11.22 -25.32 2.86
C LYS A 941 -10.34 -24.09 2.55
N ARG A 942 -10.47 -23.50 1.37
CA ARG A 942 -9.71 -22.31 0.96
C ARG A 942 -10.08 -21.08 1.78
N ALA A 943 -11.37 -20.90 2.09
CA ALA A 943 -11.88 -19.82 2.95
C ALA A 943 -11.21 -19.81 4.32
N ARG A 944 -11.11 -20.98 4.97
CA ARG A 944 -10.45 -21.14 6.28
C ARG A 944 -8.94 -20.87 6.19
N ARG A 945 -8.27 -21.41 5.17
CA ARG A 945 -6.82 -21.21 4.97
C ARG A 945 -6.47 -19.74 4.76
N ARG A 946 -7.27 -19.00 3.99
CA ARG A 946 -7.00 -17.59 3.70
C ARG A 946 -6.99 -16.73 4.96
N VAL A 947 -7.95 -16.93 5.87
CA VAL A 947 -8.03 -16.12 7.11
C VAL A 947 -6.86 -16.40 8.06
N ARG A 948 -6.25 -17.59 7.96
CA ARG A 948 -5.03 -17.98 8.67
C ARG A 948 -3.74 -17.48 8.00
N GLY A 949 -3.81 -16.90 6.81
CA GLY A 949 -2.64 -16.42 6.08
C GLY A 949 -2.02 -15.19 6.75
N LEU A 950 -0.69 -15.08 6.70
CA LEU A 950 0.05 -13.95 7.29
C LEU A 950 -0.37 -12.59 6.70
N PHE A 951 -0.79 -12.57 5.44
CA PHE A 951 -1.23 -11.37 4.72
C PHE A 951 -2.71 -11.02 4.94
N PHE A 952 -3.46 -11.81 5.72
CA PHE A 952 -4.83 -11.46 6.04
C PHE A 952 -4.85 -10.27 7.02
N PRO A 953 -5.71 -9.25 6.82
CA PRO A 953 -5.69 -8.06 7.65
C PRO A 953 -5.87 -8.38 9.14
N TYR A 954 -5.20 -7.61 9.99
CA TYR A 954 -5.29 -7.77 11.44
C TYR A 954 -6.69 -7.40 11.98
N PHE A 955 -7.14 -8.09 13.03
CA PHE A 955 -8.41 -7.83 13.71
C PHE A 955 -8.33 -8.19 15.21
N GLY A 956 -8.70 -7.27 16.10
CA GLY A 956 -8.67 -7.47 17.56
C GLY A 956 -10.01 -7.82 18.20
N SER A 957 -11.12 -7.72 17.46
CA SER A 957 -12.47 -7.98 17.95
C SER A 957 -13.37 -8.63 16.91
N SER A 958 -14.47 -9.26 17.33
CA SER A 958 -15.46 -9.85 16.41
C SER A 958 -16.09 -8.79 15.50
N GLN A 959 -16.20 -7.52 15.94
CA GLN A 959 -16.66 -6.43 15.09
C GLN A 959 -15.65 -6.13 13.98
N GLN A 960 -14.36 -6.01 14.31
CA GLN A 960 -13.30 -5.79 13.32
C GLN A 960 -13.17 -6.98 12.37
N LEU A 961 -13.29 -8.21 12.87
CA LEU A 961 -13.32 -9.42 12.03
C LEU A 961 -14.46 -9.35 11.00
N ARG A 962 -15.68 -9.00 11.43
CA ARG A 962 -16.82 -8.84 10.53
C ARG A 962 -16.55 -7.75 9.50
N GLN A 963 -15.99 -6.60 9.89
CA GLN A 963 -15.64 -5.52 8.97
C GLN A 963 -14.63 -5.99 7.91
N VAL A 964 -13.52 -6.61 8.33
CA VAL A 964 -12.47 -7.12 7.44
C VAL A 964 -13.02 -8.18 6.48
N VAL A 965 -13.78 -9.16 6.99
CA VAL A 965 -14.35 -10.23 6.17
C VAL A 965 -15.42 -9.70 5.22
N ASN A 966 -16.29 -8.79 5.67
CA ASN A 966 -17.31 -8.19 4.80
C ASN A 966 -16.68 -7.36 3.69
N SER A 967 -15.64 -6.58 4.00
CA SER A 967 -14.90 -5.80 3.00
C SER A 967 -14.23 -6.70 1.96
N ALA A 968 -13.54 -7.76 2.41
CA ALA A 968 -12.92 -8.75 1.52
C ALA A 968 -13.95 -9.55 0.70
N PHE A 969 -15.13 -9.81 1.25
CA PHE A 969 -16.24 -10.43 0.54
C PHE A 969 -16.78 -9.50 -0.55
N GLU A 970 -17.03 -8.23 -0.23
CA GLU A 970 -17.61 -7.28 -1.15
C GLU A 970 -16.67 -7.00 -2.33
N GLY A 971 -15.37 -6.84 -2.07
CA GLY A 971 -14.37 -6.70 -3.13
C GLY A 971 -14.36 -7.91 -4.09
N ARG A 972 -14.54 -9.12 -3.56
CA ARG A 972 -14.57 -10.33 -4.40
C ARG A 972 -15.90 -10.56 -5.10
N ARG A 973 -17.02 -10.16 -4.49
CA ARG A 973 -18.32 -10.14 -5.17
C ARG A 973 -18.26 -9.24 -6.40
N VAL A 974 -17.76 -8.02 -6.24
CA VAL A 974 -17.58 -7.07 -7.35
C VAL A 974 -16.65 -7.62 -8.42
N ALA A 975 -15.49 -8.18 -8.03
CA ALA A 975 -14.55 -8.77 -9.00
C ALA A 975 -15.17 -9.96 -9.77
N THR A 976 -15.91 -10.82 -9.09
CA THR A 976 -16.53 -12.01 -9.68
C THR A 976 -17.67 -11.64 -10.63
N GLU A 977 -18.53 -10.68 -10.24
CA GLU A 977 -19.60 -10.18 -11.13
C GLU A 977 -19.04 -9.51 -12.38
N LYS A 978 -17.98 -8.72 -12.24
CA LYS A 978 -17.28 -8.12 -13.38
C LYS A 978 -16.68 -9.18 -14.30
N ALA A 979 -16.02 -10.19 -13.72
CA ALA A 979 -15.47 -11.31 -14.49
C ALA A 979 -16.56 -12.10 -15.24
N LEU A 980 -17.71 -12.34 -14.59
CA LEU A 980 -18.86 -12.97 -15.23
C LEU A 980 -19.41 -12.10 -16.36
N ALA A 981 -19.53 -10.79 -16.16
CA ALA A 981 -20.03 -9.86 -17.18
C ALA A 981 -19.13 -9.82 -18.43
N MET A 982 -17.81 -9.89 -18.25
CA MET A 982 -16.85 -9.95 -19.37
C MET A 982 -16.92 -11.28 -20.14
N ARG A 983 -17.21 -12.37 -19.43
CA ARG A 983 -17.23 -13.74 -19.98
C ARG A 983 -18.63 -14.23 -20.28
N LYS A 984 -19.64 -13.35 -20.24
CA LYS A 984 -21.05 -13.74 -20.40
C LYS A 984 -21.34 -14.46 -21.71
N GLU A 985 -20.55 -14.18 -22.76
CA GLU A 985 -20.66 -14.79 -24.08
C GLU A 985 -20.11 -16.23 -24.13
N GLU A 986 -19.35 -16.64 -23.11
CA GLU A 986 -18.87 -18.03 -22.95
C GLU A 986 -19.95 -18.95 -22.34
N PHE A 987 -21.08 -18.39 -21.91
CA PHE A 987 -22.17 -19.12 -21.26
C PHE A 987 -23.46 -18.96 -22.04
N ASP A 988 -24.33 -19.98 -21.94
CA ASP A 988 -25.69 -19.90 -22.45
C ASP A 988 -26.47 -18.76 -21.75
N PRO A 989 -27.05 -17.78 -22.47
CA PRO A 989 -27.75 -16.64 -21.87
C PRO A 989 -28.83 -17.03 -20.85
N ASP A 990 -29.52 -18.16 -21.07
CA ASP A 990 -30.59 -18.65 -20.20
C ASP A 990 -30.05 -19.19 -18.86
N SER A 991 -28.77 -19.60 -18.82
CA SER A 991 -28.09 -20.11 -17.63
C SER A 991 -27.50 -19.02 -16.72
N LEU A 992 -27.32 -17.79 -17.22
CA LEU A 992 -26.67 -16.69 -16.50
C LEU A 992 -27.32 -16.33 -15.14
N PRO A 993 -28.66 -16.31 -15.00
CA PRO A 993 -29.29 -16.05 -13.70
C PRO A 993 -28.95 -17.12 -12.65
N GLN A 994 -28.94 -18.40 -13.05
CA GLN A 994 -28.60 -19.50 -12.17
C GLN A 994 -27.12 -19.44 -11.77
N LEU A 995 -26.23 -19.09 -12.70
CA LEU A 995 -24.81 -18.92 -12.42
C LEU A 995 -24.54 -17.82 -11.39
N ARG A 996 -25.22 -16.67 -11.51
CA ARG A 996 -25.14 -15.60 -10.51
C ARG A 996 -25.59 -16.08 -9.12
N ASN A 997 -26.69 -16.83 -9.06
CA ASN A 997 -27.18 -17.38 -7.80
C ASN A 997 -26.18 -18.36 -7.16
N ASP A 998 -25.58 -19.24 -7.97
CA ASP A 998 -24.58 -20.21 -7.49
C ASP A 998 -23.29 -19.51 -7.03
N LEU A 999 -22.82 -18.49 -7.75
CA LEU A 999 -21.69 -17.64 -7.33
C LEU A 999 -21.97 -16.94 -6.01
N ALA A 1000 -23.16 -16.34 -5.86
CA ALA A 1000 -23.58 -15.69 -4.62
C ALA A 1000 -23.60 -16.71 -3.46
N ALA A 1001 -24.14 -17.91 -3.67
CA ALA A 1001 -24.17 -18.97 -2.66
C ALA A 1001 -22.75 -19.41 -2.23
N LEU A 1002 -21.83 -19.58 -3.17
CA LEU A 1002 -20.43 -19.92 -2.88
C LEU A 1002 -19.70 -18.80 -2.13
N LEU A 1003 -19.90 -17.55 -2.53
CA LEU A 1003 -19.37 -16.38 -1.83
C LEU A 1003 -19.92 -16.31 -0.38
N HIS A 1004 -21.21 -16.59 -0.18
CA HIS A 1004 -21.82 -16.62 1.15
C HIS A 1004 -21.23 -17.72 2.03
N LEU A 1005 -21.05 -18.94 1.49
CA LEU A 1005 -20.38 -20.04 2.18
C LEU A 1005 -18.98 -19.63 2.62
N GLU A 1006 -18.24 -19.01 1.71
CA GLU A 1006 -16.90 -18.56 1.97
C GLU A 1006 -16.82 -17.47 3.05
N ARG A 1007 -17.73 -16.49 3.02
CA ARG A 1007 -17.87 -15.47 4.07
C ARG A 1007 -18.12 -16.13 5.42
N TRP A 1008 -19.04 -17.09 5.47
CA TRP A 1008 -19.42 -17.78 6.71
C TRP A 1008 -18.24 -18.59 7.28
N GLU A 1009 -17.55 -19.37 6.45
CA GLU A 1009 -16.36 -20.15 6.85
C GLU A 1009 -15.22 -19.23 7.29
N SER A 1010 -15.02 -18.09 6.62
CA SER A 1010 -14.01 -17.10 7.02
C SER A 1010 -14.33 -16.47 8.39
N LEU A 1011 -15.59 -16.14 8.68
CA LEU A 1011 -16.01 -15.65 10.01
C LEU A 1011 -15.79 -16.72 11.08
N LYS A 1012 -16.23 -17.95 10.83
CA LYS A 1012 -16.09 -19.08 11.77
C LYS A 1012 -14.63 -19.35 12.11
N GLU A 1013 -13.76 -19.31 11.11
CA GLU A 1013 -12.32 -19.52 11.33
C GLU A 1013 -11.67 -18.31 12.00
N GLY A 1014 -12.09 -17.09 11.67
CA GLY A 1014 -11.62 -15.86 12.32
C GLY A 1014 -11.92 -15.81 13.82
N GLU A 1015 -13.04 -16.37 14.28
CA GLU A 1015 -13.34 -16.48 15.70
C GLU A 1015 -12.35 -17.38 16.45
N LYS A 1016 -11.82 -18.43 15.81
CA LYS A 1016 -10.73 -19.24 16.41
C LYS A 1016 -9.44 -18.44 16.56
N ILE A 1017 -9.13 -17.58 15.58
CA ILE A 1017 -7.97 -16.68 15.66
C ILE A 1017 -8.16 -15.64 16.78
N LEU A 1018 -9.37 -15.08 16.94
CA LEU A 1018 -9.69 -14.21 18.08
C LEU A 1018 -9.52 -14.96 19.40
N ARG A 1019 -9.98 -16.21 19.49
CA ARG A 1019 -9.78 -17.05 20.66
C ARG A 1019 -8.30 -17.28 20.95
N ALA A 1020 -7.49 -17.59 19.93
CA ALA A 1020 -6.04 -17.72 20.07
C ALA A 1020 -5.39 -16.44 20.63
N ARG A 1021 -5.80 -15.26 20.14
CA ARG A 1021 -5.30 -13.96 20.62
C ARG A 1021 -5.75 -13.66 22.05
N GLN A 1022 -6.97 -14.03 22.43
CA GLN A 1022 -7.45 -13.90 23.81
C GLN A 1022 -6.63 -14.78 24.76
N LEU A 1023 -6.41 -16.05 24.39
CA LEU A 1023 -5.55 -16.97 25.14
C LEU A 1023 -4.12 -16.44 25.25
N GLN A 1024 -3.57 -15.88 24.17
CA GLN A 1024 -2.28 -15.20 24.18
C GLN A 1024 -2.24 -14.04 25.17
N LYS A 1025 -3.25 -13.17 25.18
CA LYS A 1025 -3.33 -12.05 26.13
C LYS A 1025 -3.45 -12.52 27.57
N GLN A 1026 -4.25 -13.56 27.82
CA GLN A 1026 -4.38 -14.18 29.14
C GLN A 1026 -3.04 -14.76 29.61
N ALA A 1027 -2.34 -15.51 28.74
CA ALA A 1027 -1.03 -16.06 29.05
C ALA A 1027 -0.03 -14.97 29.44
N LEU A 1028 0.04 -13.87 28.68
CA LEU A 1028 0.94 -12.75 28.98
C LEU A 1028 0.60 -12.06 30.30
N ALA A 1029 -0.69 -11.95 30.66
CA ALA A 1029 -1.12 -11.38 31.94
C ALA A 1029 -0.81 -12.30 33.13
N THR A 1030 -0.87 -13.61 32.94
CA THR A 1030 -0.62 -14.62 33.99
C THR A 1030 0.87 -14.95 34.14
N LEU A 1031 1.70 -14.58 33.17
CA LEU A 1031 3.13 -14.95 33.13
C LEU A 1031 3.91 -14.62 34.41
N SER A 1032 3.62 -13.48 35.06
CA SER A 1032 4.31 -13.07 36.29
C SER A 1032 3.84 -13.82 37.53
N THR A 1033 2.67 -14.47 37.49
CA THR A 1033 2.03 -15.10 38.66
C THR A 1033 2.00 -16.63 38.57
N ASP A 1034 1.72 -17.20 37.39
CA ASP A 1034 1.63 -18.64 37.15
C ASP A 1034 2.16 -18.97 35.74
N LYS A 1035 3.45 -19.29 35.69
CA LYS A 1035 4.16 -19.61 34.46
C LYS A 1035 3.66 -20.92 33.79
N PRO A 1036 3.45 -22.04 34.50
CA PRO A 1036 2.84 -23.24 33.91
C PRO A 1036 1.47 -22.98 33.27
N GLN A 1037 0.62 -22.16 33.90
CA GLN A 1037 -0.67 -21.80 33.31
C GLN A 1037 -0.48 -20.95 32.03
N ALA A 1038 0.44 -19.98 32.04
CA ALA A 1038 0.75 -19.21 30.84
C ALA A 1038 1.25 -20.08 29.68
N ASP A 1039 2.07 -21.09 29.96
CA ASP A 1039 2.55 -22.07 28.98
C ASP A 1039 1.40 -22.85 28.34
N ALA A 1040 0.51 -23.42 29.15
CA ALA A 1040 -0.66 -24.16 28.69
C ALA A 1040 -1.58 -23.29 27.82
N LEU A 1041 -1.83 -22.04 28.22
CA LEU A 1041 -2.64 -21.10 27.45
C LEU A 1041 -2.06 -20.78 26.07
N ILE A 1042 -0.72 -20.71 25.93
CA ILE A 1042 -0.09 -20.53 24.61
C ILE A 1042 -0.17 -21.80 23.77
N LEU A 1043 -0.03 -22.98 24.36
CA LEU A 1043 -0.23 -24.25 23.65
C LEU A 1043 -1.67 -24.35 23.12
N ASP A 1044 -2.67 -24.03 23.94
CA ASP A 1044 -4.07 -23.96 23.53
C ASP A 1044 -4.27 -22.93 22.40
N ALA A 1045 -3.59 -21.77 22.47
CA ALA A 1045 -3.63 -20.77 21.41
C ALA A 1045 -3.03 -21.30 20.09
N LEU A 1046 -1.94 -22.08 20.16
CA LEU A 1046 -1.30 -22.70 18.99
C LEU A 1046 -2.17 -23.80 18.37
N GLU A 1047 -2.97 -24.53 19.16
CA GLU A 1047 -3.96 -25.47 18.60
C GLU A 1047 -5.02 -24.74 17.76
N GLN A 1048 -5.43 -23.55 18.19
CA GLN A 1048 -6.38 -22.73 17.45
C GLN A 1048 -5.74 -22.12 16.18
N PHE A 1049 -4.51 -21.59 16.29
CA PHE A 1049 -3.84 -20.85 15.21
C PHE A 1049 -2.33 -21.17 15.12
N PRO A 1050 -1.95 -22.34 14.59
CA PRO A 1050 -0.56 -22.79 14.55
C PRO A 1050 0.30 -22.04 13.53
N GLU A 1051 -0.30 -21.26 12.63
CA GLU A 1051 0.42 -20.45 11.65
C GLU A 1051 0.89 -19.08 12.21
N ALA A 1052 0.67 -18.77 13.49
CA ALA A 1052 1.08 -17.51 14.12
C ALA A 1052 2.52 -17.54 14.66
N PRO A 1053 3.49 -16.85 14.01
CA PRO A 1053 4.88 -16.85 14.48
C PRO A 1053 5.01 -16.26 15.90
N GLY A 1054 4.22 -15.25 16.24
CA GLY A 1054 4.25 -14.61 17.56
C GLY A 1054 3.87 -15.53 18.72
N LEU A 1055 3.04 -16.58 18.50
CA LEU A 1055 2.71 -17.54 19.55
C LEU A 1055 3.92 -18.43 19.89
N TYR A 1056 4.71 -18.83 18.89
CA TYR A 1056 5.95 -19.57 19.12
C TYR A 1056 7.00 -18.72 19.84
N CYS A 1057 7.11 -17.42 19.51
CA CYS A 1057 7.98 -16.50 20.22
C CYS A 1057 7.58 -16.38 21.71
N ASN A 1058 6.29 -16.20 21.99
CA ASN A 1058 5.79 -16.16 23.36
C ASN A 1058 6.09 -17.46 24.11
N LEU A 1059 5.89 -18.62 23.47
CA LEU A 1059 6.19 -19.92 24.10
C LEU A 1059 7.69 -20.06 24.42
N ALA A 1060 8.57 -19.61 23.51
CA ALA A 1060 10.00 -19.61 23.72
C ALA A 1060 10.41 -18.71 24.91
N ASP A 1061 9.82 -17.51 25.01
CA ASP A 1061 10.07 -16.57 26.10
C ASP A 1061 9.61 -17.14 27.45
N ILE A 1062 8.41 -17.72 27.50
CA ILE A 1062 7.85 -18.34 28.71
C ILE A 1062 8.82 -19.42 29.20
N ARG A 1063 9.16 -20.40 28.36
CA ARG A 1063 9.99 -21.54 28.76
C ARG A 1063 11.42 -21.15 29.14
N SER A 1064 11.96 -20.08 28.55
CA SER A 1064 13.33 -19.62 28.82
C SER A 1064 13.64 -19.19 30.27
N GLY A 1065 12.63 -18.77 31.06
CA GLY A 1065 12.85 -18.40 32.48
C GLY A 1065 13.36 -19.56 33.37
N THR A 1066 13.33 -20.78 32.82
CA THR A 1066 13.94 -22.05 33.25
C THR A 1066 15.40 -22.04 33.70
N ARG A 1067 16.24 -21.43 32.84
CA ARG A 1067 17.70 -21.67 32.73
C ARG A 1067 18.13 -23.16 32.65
N SER A 1068 17.23 -24.11 32.38
CA SER A 1068 17.62 -25.50 32.12
C SER A 1068 17.99 -25.70 30.66
N THR A 1069 18.96 -26.58 30.38
CA THR A 1069 19.42 -26.90 29.00
C THR A 1069 18.26 -27.39 28.12
N THR A 1070 17.39 -28.24 28.65
CA THR A 1070 16.19 -28.75 27.95
C THR A 1070 15.22 -27.61 27.62
N GLU A 1071 15.03 -26.70 28.58
CA GLU A 1071 14.39 -25.38 28.47
C GLU A 1071 14.77 -24.64 27.19
N VAL A 1072 16.06 -24.32 27.12
CA VAL A 1072 16.64 -23.50 26.05
C VAL A 1072 16.56 -24.20 24.70
N MET A 1073 16.84 -25.51 24.63
CA MET A 1073 16.71 -26.28 23.39
C MET A 1073 15.27 -26.29 22.85
N HIS A 1074 14.28 -26.30 23.74
CA HIS A 1074 12.89 -26.16 23.33
C HIS A 1074 12.59 -24.75 22.78
N SER A 1075 13.08 -23.69 23.44
CA SER A 1075 12.94 -22.31 22.96
C SER A 1075 13.59 -22.12 21.58
N ILE A 1076 14.78 -22.69 21.35
CA ILE A 1076 15.45 -22.72 20.03
C ILE A 1076 14.56 -23.40 18.99
N SER A 1077 13.95 -24.54 19.32
CA SER A 1077 13.02 -25.25 18.42
C SER A 1077 11.80 -24.39 18.05
N MET A 1078 11.20 -23.69 19.02
CA MET A 1078 10.04 -22.83 18.78
C MET A 1078 10.40 -21.61 17.91
N LEU A 1079 11.52 -20.95 18.20
CA LEU A 1079 11.99 -19.80 17.41
C LEU A 1079 12.40 -20.22 16.00
N THR A 1080 12.95 -21.43 15.83
CA THR A 1080 13.22 -22.01 14.50
C THR A 1080 11.93 -22.19 13.70
N LYS A 1081 10.85 -22.67 14.31
CA LYS A 1081 9.53 -22.75 13.65
C LYS A 1081 9.00 -21.36 13.28
N ALA A 1082 9.11 -20.39 14.18
CA ALA A 1082 8.69 -19.01 13.93
C ALA A 1082 9.47 -18.39 12.75
N ALA A 1083 10.79 -18.57 12.70
CA ALA A 1083 11.66 -18.08 11.64
C ALA A 1083 11.38 -18.76 10.28
N ARG A 1084 10.95 -20.02 10.26
CA ARG A 1084 10.52 -20.69 9.02
C ARG A 1084 9.19 -20.13 8.49
N ILE A 1085 8.30 -19.66 9.36
CA ILE A 1085 7.03 -19.03 8.97
C ILE A 1085 7.25 -17.59 8.50
N ASP A 1086 8.00 -16.77 9.25
CA ASP A 1086 8.29 -15.38 8.90
C ASP A 1086 9.81 -15.11 8.88
N PRO A 1087 10.51 -15.57 7.84
CA PRO A 1087 11.97 -15.48 7.77
C PRO A 1087 12.51 -14.05 7.59
N GLY A 1088 11.63 -13.09 7.28
CA GLY A 1088 12.01 -11.68 7.14
C GLY A 1088 12.00 -10.91 8.45
N ASN A 1089 11.68 -11.56 9.58
CA ASN A 1089 11.54 -10.91 10.88
C ASN A 1089 12.86 -10.96 11.68
N ALA A 1090 13.55 -9.81 11.72
CA ALA A 1090 14.85 -9.71 12.38
C ALA A 1090 14.80 -9.92 13.90
N ASP A 1091 13.65 -9.71 14.55
CA ASP A 1091 13.51 -9.92 15.99
C ASP A 1091 13.43 -11.41 16.35
N ILE A 1092 12.74 -12.20 15.52
CA ILE A 1092 12.70 -13.66 15.67
C ILE A 1092 14.11 -14.23 15.54
N LEU A 1093 14.85 -13.79 14.50
CA LEU A 1093 16.21 -14.22 14.28
C LEU A 1093 17.14 -13.84 15.44
N HIS A 1094 17.05 -12.59 15.91
CA HIS A 1094 17.86 -12.12 17.03
C HIS A 1094 17.66 -12.96 18.29
N ARG A 1095 16.40 -13.27 18.62
CA ARG A 1095 16.06 -14.14 19.76
C ARG A 1095 16.62 -15.55 19.58
N LEU A 1096 16.46 -16.14 18.39
CA LEU A 1096 16.97 -17.47 18.08
C LEU A 1096 18.49 -17.55 18.30
N MET A 1097 19.22 -16.59 17.72
CA MET A 1097 20.67 -16.53 17.84
C MET A 1097 21.12 -16.28 19.29
N ALA A 1098 20.44 -15.41 20.03
CA ALA A 1098 20.76 -15.16 21.43
C ALA A 1098 20.68 -16.45 22.28
N PHE A 1099 19.65 -17.27 22.07
CA PHE A 1099 19.55 -18.57 22.75
C PHE A 1099 20.62 -19.57 22.31
N GLN A 1100 20.92 -19.66 21.01
CA GLN A 1100 21.98 -20.55 20.51
C GLN A 1100 23.34 -20.16 21.08
N LEU A 1101 23.67 -18.87 21.09
CA LEU A 1101 24.93 -18.35 21.66
C LEU A 1101 25.00 -18.58 23.17
N SER A 1102 23.88 -18.44 23.89
CA SER A 1102 23.85 -18.75 25.34
C SER A 1102 24.17 -20.21 25.66
N MET A 1103 24.02 -21.10 24.68
CA MET A 1103 24.33 -22.53 24.77
C MET A 1103 25.69 -22.90 24.16
N GLY A 1104 26.47 -21.92 23.67
CA GLY A 1104 27.72 -22.17 22.95
C GLY A 1104 27.53 -22.82 21.57
N LEU A 1105 26.35 -22.67 20.96
CA LEU A 1105 26.01 -23.20 19.63
C LEU A 1105 26.32 -22.18 18.52
N ASP A 1106 27.55 -21.67 18.50
CA ASP A 1106 27.97 -20.58 17.61
C ASP A 1106 27.79 -20.93 16.12
N SER A 1107 28.07 -22.19 15.76
CA SER A 1107 27.88 -22.70 14.40
C SER A 1107 26.40 -22.74 13.98
N ASP A 1108 25.49 -23.04 14.90
CA ASP A 1108 24.05 -23.05 14.59
C ASP A 1108 23.49 -21.63 14.53
N ALA A 1109 24.00 -20.71 15.33
CA ALA A 1109 23.69 -19.28 15.23
C ALA A 1109 24.15 -18.69 13.90
N SER A 1110 25.38 -19.00 13.46
CA SER A 1110 25.88 -18.61 12.13
C SER A 1110 24.99 -19.18 11.02
N ARG A 1111 24.67 -20.48 11.08
CA ARG A 1111 23.82 -21.13 10.06
C ARG A 1111 22.41 -20.53 10.02
N ALA A 1112 21.80 -20.24 11.18
CA ALA A 1112 20.47 -19.61 11.24
C ALA A 1112 20.46 -18.21 10.60
N LEU A 1113 21.51 -17.43 10.85
CA LEU A 1113 21.69 -16.12 10.23
C LEU A 1113 21.88 -16.23 8.72
N GLU A 1114 22.80 -17.08 8.26
CA GLU A 1114 23.06 -17.26 6.83
C GLU A 1114 21.79 -17.74 6.11
N GLN A 1115 21.02 -18.63 6.73
CA GLN A 1115 19.72 -19.06 6.23
C GLN A 1115 18.76 -17.87 6.11
N ALA A 1116 18.66 -17.01 7.11
CA ALA A 1116 17.82 -15.82 7.05
C ALA A 1116 18.28 -14.83 5.96
N CYS A 1117 19.59 -14.64 5.78
CA CYS A 1117 20.14 -13.83 4.69
C CYS A 1117 19.77 -14.39 3.30
N LEU A 1118 19.74 -15.72 3.14
CA LEU A 1118 19.27 -16.37 1.90
C LEU A 1118 17.75 -16.19 1.68
N MET A 1119 16.97 -16.14 2.76
CA MET A 1119 15.52 -15.94 2.67
C MET A 1119 15.13 -14.49 2.41
N ALA A 1120 15.92 -13.53 2.90
CA ALA A 1120 15.62 -12.11 2.86
C ALA A 1120 16.85 -11.24 2.52
N PRO A 1121 17.51 -11.44 1.37
CA PRO A 1121 18.79 -10.82 1.04
C PRO A 1121 18.76 -9.29 0.95
N ARG A 1122 17.58 -8.67 0.79
CA ARG A 1122 17.39 -7.20 0.77
C ARG A 1122 17.01 -6.59 2.12
N ARG A 1123 16.89 -7.38 3.19
CA ARG A 1123 16.58 -6.89 4.54
C ARG A 1123 17.86 -6.60 5.29
N LYS A 1124 18.29 -5.34 5.29
CA LYS A 1124 19.51 -4.88 5.96
C LYS A 1124 19.54 -5.27 7.45
N GLU A 1125 18.39 -5.29 8.11
CA GLU A 1125 18.24 -5.63 9.53
C GLU A 1125 18.63 -7.07 9.84
N ILE A 1126 18.49 -7.98 8.86
CA ILE A 1126 18.92 -9.38 8.98
C ILE A 1126 20.45 -9.45 8.95
N TRP A 1127 21.09 -8.80 7.99
CA TRP A 1127 22.55 -8.76 7.86
C TRP A 1127 23.24 -8.14 9.09
N ALA A 1128 22.62 -7.11 9.69
CA ALA A 1128 23.11 -6.46 10.91
C ALA A 1128 23.25 -7.42 12.11
N ARG A 1129 22.54 -8.55 12.12
CA ARG A 1129 22.59 -9.53 13.20
C ARG A 1129 23.85 -10.40 13.20
N HIS A 1130 24.78 -10.25 12.25
CA HIS A 1130 26.08 -10.95 12.28
C HIS A 1130 27.05 -10.37 13.32
N ALA A 1131 26.91 -9.09 13.67
CA ALA A 1131 27.76 -8.39 14.63
C ALA A 1131 27.95 -9.10 16.00
N PRO A 1132 26.91 -9.68 16.64
CA PRO A 1132 27.04 -10.35 17.94
C PRO A 1132 27.75 -11.71 17.94
N LEU A 1133 28.09 -12.33 16.80
CA LEU A 1133 28.81 -13.62 16.81
C LEU A 1133 30.24 -13.43 17.35
N PRO A 1134 30.66 -14.11 18.44
CA PRO A 1134 31.91 -13.84 19.14
C PRO A 1134 33.15 -14.38 18.41
N GLY A 1135 34.34 -13.88 18.76
CA GLY A 1135 35.63 -14.44 18.33
C GLY A 1135 36.11 -14.06 16.91
N ASP A 1136 37.40 -14.29 16.67
CA ASP A 1136 38.07 -13.97 15.39
C ASP A 1136 37.64 -14.88 14.24
N VAL A 1137 37.21 -16.10 14.54
CA VAL A 1137 36.77 -17.10 13.55
C VAL A 1137 35.59 -16.61 12.71
N HIS A 1138 34.70 -15.79 13.29
CA HIS A 1138 33.54 -15.23 12.58
C HIS A 1138 33.80 -13.86 11.94
N ARG A 1139 35.01 -13.29 12.10
CA ARG A 1139 35.35 -11.96 11.60
C ARG A 1139 35.20 -11.81 10.08
N PRO A 1140 35.70 -12.73 9.23
CA PRO A 1140 35.55 -12.57 7.77
C PRO A 1140 34.08 -12.51 7.32
N MET A 1141 33.22 -13.34 7.94
CA MET A 1141 31.78 -13.32 7.66
C MET A 1141 31.07 -12.07 8.22
N ARG A 1142 31.49 -11.54 9.39
CA ARG A 1142 31.00 -10.24 9.91
C ARG A 1142 31.27 -9.12 8.92
N VAL A 1143 32.50 -9.04 8.40
CA VAL A 1143 32.89 -8.02 7.41
C VAL A 1143 32.11 -8.19 6.11
N TYR A 1144 31.96 -9.43 5.62
CA TYR A 1144 31.12 -9.73 4.44
C TYR A 1144 29.68 -9.20 4.61
N CYS A 1145 29.08 -9.38 5.78
CA CYS A 1145 27.73 -8.89 6.06
C CYS A 1145 27.65 -7.36 6.10
N LEU A 1146 28.64 -6.69 6.70
CA LEU A 1146 28.72 -5.23 6.70
C LEU A 1146 28.87 -4.66 5.28
N GLN A 1147 29.67 -5.30 4.42
CA GLN A 1147 29.79 -4.92 3.01
C GLN A 1147 28.47 -5.08 2.26
N ARG A 1148 27.71 -6.15 2.52
CA ARG A 1148 26.34 -6.30 1.98
C ARG A 1148 25.41 -5.21 2.49
N MET A 1149 25.49 -4.83 3.77
CA MET A 1149 24.69 -3.73 4.32
C MET A 1149 25.04 -2.40 3.65
N PHE A 1150 26.32 -2.15 3.37
CA PHE A 1150 26.77 -0.97 2.65
C PHE A 1150 26.22 -0.91 1.22
N PHE A 1151 26.16 -2.04 0.49
CA PHE A 1151 25.54 -2.08 -0.85
C PHE A 1151 24.03 -1.81 -0.80
N LEU A 1152 23.36 -2.29 0.25
CA LEU A 1152 21.92 -2.07 0.45
C LEU A 1152 21.61 -0.61 0.83
N ASP A 1153 22.46 0.01 1.64
CA ASP A 1153 22.27 1.36 2.15
C ASP A 1153 23.62 2.03 2.46
N PRO A 1154 24.25 2.67 1.46
CA PRO A 1154 25.55 3.31 1.60
C PRO A 1154 25.49 4.63 2.41
N PHE A 1155 24.28 5.11 2.73
CA PHE A 1155 24.07 6.35 3.49
C PHE A 1155 23.96 6.11 5.00
N ASP A 1156 24.15 4.88 5.47
CA ASP A 1156 24.23 4.58 6.89
C ASP A 1156 25.66 4.65 7.40
N ARG A 1157 25.94 5.77 8.07
CA ARG A 1157 27.24 6.05 8.68
C ARG A 1157 27.69 4.97 9.65
N SER A 1158 26.78 4.35 10.40
CA SER A 1158 27.15 3.33 11.39
C SER A 1158 27.75 2.08 10.73
N THR A 1159 27.25 1.72 9.55
CA THR A 1159 27.80 0.61 8.75
C THR A 1159 29.19 0.95 8.24
N SER A 1160 29.36 2.13 7.61
CA SER A 1160 30.65 2.56 7.07
C SER A 1160 31.73 2.71 8.15
N ASP A 1161 31.41 3.34 9.29
CA ASP A 1161 32.33 3.51 10.41
C ASP A 1161 32.79 2.15 10.96
N THR A 1162 31.87 1.17 11.04
CA THR A 1162 32.20 -0.19 11.50
C THR A 1162 33.10 -0.93 10.51
N ILE A 1163 32.90 -0.77 9.20
CA ILE A 1163 33.80 -1.34 8.19
C ILE A 1163 35.20 -0.71 8.31
N ALA A 1164 35.27 0.63 8.47
CA ALA A 1164 36.54 1.35 8.60
C ALA A 1164 37.33 0.85 9.81
N GLU A 1165 36.65 0.65 10.94
CA GLU A 1165 37.25 0.12 12.15
C GLU A 1165 37.78 -1.32 11.96
N ASN A 1166 37.04 -2.17 11.23
CA ASN A 1166 37.52 -3.50 10.89
C ASN A 1166 38.80 -3.48 10.04
N TYR A 1167 38.94 -2.56 9.09
CA TYR A 1167 40.18 -2.38 8.33
C TYR A 1167 41.34 -1.94 9.22
N ARG A 1168 41.09 -1.01 10.15
CA ARG A 1168 42.10 -0.56 11.13
C ARG A 1168 42.59 -1.73 11.99
N HIS A 1169 41.68 -2.53 12.52
CA HIS A 1169 42.01 -3.74 13.28
C HIS A 1169 42.76 -4.80 12.45
N ALA A 1170 42.58 -4.84 11.12
CA ALA A 1170 43.30 -5.75 10.22
C ALA A 1170 44.69 -5.22 9.82
N GLY A 1171 45.08 -4.02 10.28
CA GLY A 1171 46.31 -3.36 9.85
C GLY A 1171 46.22 -2.74 8.45
N ASN A 1172 45.03 -2.71 7.84
CA ASN A 1172 44.81 -2.15 6.50
C ASN A 1172 44.48 -0.66 6.57
N LEU A 1173 45.48 0.14 6.98
CA LEU A 1173 45.33 1.59 7.20
C LEU A 1173 44.94 2.36 5.93
N THR A 1174 45.35 1.89 4.76
CA THR A 1174 44.99 2.50 3.47
C THR A 1174 43.48 2.38 3.21
N CYS A 1175 42.89 1.20 3.43
CA CYS A 1175 41.45 0.99 3.27
C CYS A 1175 40.64 1.73 4.33
N HIS A 1176 41.15 1.78 5.57
CA HIS A 1176 40.55 2.58 6.64
C HIS A 1176 40.43 4.06 6.25
N GLN A 1177 41.55 4.66 5.82
CA GLN A 1177 41.58 6.08 5.44
C GLN A 1177 40.67 6.37 4.25
N ALA A 1178 40.71 5.52 3.21
CA ALA A 1178 39.88 5.70 2.01
C ALA A 1178 38.37 5.70 2.33
N LEU A 1179 37.92 4.85 3.26
CA LEU A 1179 36.52 4.77 3.64
C LEU A 1179 36.08 5.98 4.49
N ILE A 1180 36.95 6.49 5.36
CA ILE A 1180 36.68 7.71 6.14
C ILE A 1180 36.56 8.92 5.22
N GLU A 1181 37.49 9.08 4.27
CA GLU A 1181 37.47 10.17 3.28
C GLU A 1181 36.20 10.14 2.42
N PHE A 1182 35.82 8.97 1.92
CA PHE A 1182 34.58 8.81 1.16
C PHE A 1182 33.34 9.13 1.99
N THR A 1183 33.28 8.61 3.23
CA THR A 1183 32.14 8.83 4.13
C THR A 1183 32.01 10.31 4.46
N GLN A 1184 33.10 10.99 4.77
CA GLN A 1184 33.10 12.42 5.03
C GLN A 1184 32.59 13.21 3.80
N ALA A 1185 33.14 12.95 2.62
CA ALA A 1185 32.71 13.61 1.38
C ALA A 1185 31.22 13.36 1.07
N LEU A 1186 30.72 12.14 1.31
CA LEU A 1186 29.33 11.77 1.05
C LEU A 1186 28.32 12.52 1.93
N PHE A 1187 28.67 12.81 3.19
CA PHE A 1187 27.80 13.53 4.13
C PHE A 1187 27.98 15.05 4.10
N GLU A 1188 29.07 15.56 3.51
CA GLU A 1188 29.27 16.98 3.24
C GLU A 1188 28.51 17.47 1.99
N THR A 1189 28.25 16.58 1.03
CA THR A 1189 27.42 16.82 -0.18
C THR A 1189 25.97 16.44 0.01
#